data_AF-A0A0K3A9D7-F1
#
_entry.id   AF-A0A0K3A9D7-F1
#
_cell.length_a   1.000
_cell.length_b   1.000
_cell.length_c   1.000
_cell.angle_alpha   90.00
_cell.angle_beta   90.00
_cell.angle_gamma   90.00
#
_symmetry.space_group_name_H-M   'P 1'
#
loop_
_entity.id
_entity.type
_entity.pdbx_description
1 polymer ?
#
loop_
_entity_poly.entity_id
_entity_poly.type
_entity_poly.pdbx_seq_one_letter_code
_entity_poly.pdbx_strand_id
1 'polypeptide(L)'
;MTDHLEDLDAAAALILQRIPGPLRIGAPLGIGKPHRLLNALYDRIAADPARPMQLYTALSLNPPAPGGGLEGRFVRPFVQRHFGADFPALKYVQALQGDALPAHIQVEEFYMQSGALLHSAQAQRNYTSLNYTHAADAVAQRAPNLIVQKVAREPDGTRLSFSCNNDITQDTLDAVRRRGLPRPLLVAEVDPQLPWIGGSAAVEPSFFDVVVTPPGPYPRLFGLPRQPVADADYAIGLYASALVRDGGTLQIGIGTLADALCHALALRHTDNARYRQVLAALDPALAAHPAVQECGGLAPFSIGLFGCSEMLNEGFRQLVQCGVIKRKVLDDAELMQRVADGSADADDQARLQRDGEYLQGAFYLGSPEFYAWLREMTPEARAGIGMHRISAINQLYGDERLRRLQRREARFFNSCMMATALGAAVSDALDDGRVVSGVGGQYNFVAMAHALDGARSVLMFRATRGEAPALHSNLHWNYGHTTIPRHLRDLYLNEYGVADLRGMTDEDCVVAMTGIADAAFQPALLQQAKRARKLAADFVAPAPWQRNRAERVRAALAPFRADGTLPDYPLGSDFSEVEQRLLRALAWLKRHTADTGSKLVTVARALLSRQAGDPACLQRMALDAPHGIGARVEARLLAYALRQTRSP
;
A
#
# COMPACT_ATOMS: atom_id res chain seq x y z
N MET A 1 21.92 -30.10 -11.11
CA MET A 1 20.86 -30.42 -12.07
C MET A 1 19.55 -30.01 -11.41
N THR A 2 18.71 -29.23 -12.08
CA THR A 2 17.42 -28.76 -11.55
C THR A 2 16.36 -29.81 -11.81
N ASP A 3 15.58 -30.17 -10.79
CA ASP A 3 14.45 -31.08 -10.96
C ASP A 3 13.22 -30.33 -11.45
N HIS A 4 12.53 -30.90 -12.42
CA HIS A 4 11.30 -30.35 -12.98
C HIS A 4 10.13 -31.24 -12.64
N LEU A 5 9.10 -30.67 -12.01
CA LEU A 5 7.90 -31.39 -11.58
C LEU A 5 6.65 -30.66 -12.05
N GLU A 6 5.60 -31.41 -12.34
CA GLU A 6 4.28 -30.85 -12.67
C GLU A 6 3.26 -31.07 -11.55
N ASP A 7 3.60 -31.88 -10.55
CA ASP A 7 2.70 -32.25 -9.47
C ASP A 7 3.16 -31.66 -8.12
N LEU A 8 2.23 -30.99 -7.43
CA LEU A 8 2.51 -30.32 -6.16
C LEU A 8 2.75 -31.30 -5.02
N ASP A 9 2.11 -32.47 -5.06
CA ASP A 9 2.25 -33.50 -4.04
C ASP A 9 3.61 -34.20 -4.17
N ALA A 10 4.05 -34.48 -5.39
CA ALA A 10 5.39 -34.94 -5.71
C ALA A 10 6.45 -33.91 -5.32
N ALA A 11 6.20 -32.61 -5.57
CA ALA A 11 7.10 -31.54 -5.14
C ALA A 11 7.22 -31.47 -3.62
N ALA A 12 6.10 -31.49 -2.90
CA ALA A 12 6.10 -31.52 -1.44
C ALA A 12 6.80 -32.78 -0.89
N ALA A 13 6.58 -33.95 -1.49
CA ALA A 13 7.26 -35.18 -1.12
C ALA A 13 8.78 -35.11 -1.35
N LEU A 14 9.22 -34.60 -2.49
CA LEU A 14 10.65 -34.41 -2.81
C LEU A 14 11.31 -33.43 -1.83
N ILE A 15 10.63 -32.33 -1.48
CA ILE A 15 11.11 -31.37 -0.47
C ILE A 15 11.32 -32.07 0.87
N LEU A 16 10.32 -32.82 1.36
CA LEU A 16 10.38 -33.54 2.64
C LEU A 16 11.38 -34.71 2.63
N GLN A 17 11.70 -35.26 1.45
CA GLN A 17 12.75 -36.25 1.27
C GLN A 17 14.15 -35.59 1.37
N ARG A 18 14.34 -34.42 0.72
CA ARG A 18 15.61 -33.68 0.76
C ARG A 18 15.86 -33.00 2.10
N ILE A 19 14.80 -32.71 2.85
CA ILE A 19 14.85 -32.10 4.18
C ILE A 19 14.18 -33.05 5.18
N PRO A 20 14.91 -34.06 5.71
CA PRO A 20 14.34 -35.06 6.60
C PRO A 20 13.97 -34.52 7.99
N GLY A 21 14.59 -33.41 8.41
CA GLY A 21 14.38 -32.79 9.72
C GLY A 21 13.33 -31.67 9.74
N PRO A 22 13.40 -30.76 10.73
CA PRO A 22 12.52 -29.59 10.81
C PRO A 22 12.53 -28.76 9.54
N LEU A 23 11.36 -28.27 9.13
CA LEU A 23 11.22 -27.43 7.95
C LEU A 23 11.28 -25.95 8.36
N ARG A 24 12.26 -25.21 7.84
CA ARG A 24 12.44 -23.77 8.10
C ARG A 24 12.36 -23.04 6.77
N ILE A 25 11.20 -22.45 6.52
CA ILE A 25 10.79 -21.91 5.23
C ILE A 25 10.96 -20.39 5.24
N GLY A 26 11.71 -19.86 4.28
CA GLY A 26 11.59 -18.47 3.85
C GLY A 26 10.58 -18.38 2.71
N ALA A 27 9.60 -17.47 2.82
CA ALA A 27 8.67 -17.19 1.73
C ALA A 27 8.61 -15.67 1.49
N PRO A 28 8.48 -15.23 0.23
CA PRO A 28 8.46 -13.82 -0.13
C PRO A 28 7.16 -13.14 0.31
N LEU A 29 7.14 -11.82 0.31
CA LEU A 29 5.94 -11.06 0.62
C LEU A 29 4.85 -11.12 -0.48
N GLY A 30 3.62 -10.80 -0.10
CA GLY A 30 2.49 -10.63 -1.04
C GLY A 30 2.28 -11.80 -2.02
N ILE A 31 2.15 -11.44 -3.31
CA ILE A 31 1.78 -12.36 -4.41
C ILE A 31 2.94 -13.20 -4.95
N GLY A 32 4.17 -12.95 -4.49
CA GLY A 32 5.31 -13.83 -4.75
C GLY A 32 5.19 -15.20 -4.07
N LYS A 33 4.24 -15.38 -3.14
CA LYS A 33 4.04 -16.65 -2.44
C LYS A 33 3.42 -17.72 -3.32
N PRO A 34 4.03 -18.91 -3.41
CA PRO A 34 3.40 -20.07 -4.05
C PRO A 34 2.36 -20.70 -3.11
N HIS A 35 1.12 -20.20 -3.16
CA HIS A 35 0.05 -20.57 -2.22
C HIS A 35 -0.26 -22.06 -2.26
N ARG A 36 -0.28 -22.64 -3.46
CA ARG A 36 -0.61 -24.06 -3.66
C ARG A 36 0.46 -24.96 -3.05
N LEU A 37 1.74 -24.68 -3.33
CA LEU A 37 2.86 -25.40 -2.71
C LEU A 37 2.90 -25.25 -1.18
N LEU A 38 2.70 -24.03 -0.67
CA LEU A 38 2.67 -23.78 0.79
C LEU A 38 1.54 -24.55 1.47
N ASN A 39 0.35 -24.61 0.85
CA ASN A 39 -0.77 -25.40 1.37
C ASN A 39 -0.46 -26.90 1.35
N ALA A 40 0.16 -27.42 0.27
CA ALA A 40 0.55 -28.83 0.16
C ALA A 40 1.59 -29.24 1.23
N LEU A 41 2.51 -28.34 1.60
CA LEU A 41 3.44 -28.54 2.71
C LEU A 41 2.72 -28.44 4.08
N TYR A 42 1.87 -27.44 4.26
CA TYR A 42 1.10 -27.25 5.48
C TYR A 42 0.22 -28.45 5.81
N ASP A 43 -0.52 -29.01 4.84
CA ASP A 43 -1.41 -30.15 5.06
C ASP A 43 -0.67 -31.38 5.57
N ARG A 44 0.50 -31.67 4.98
CA ARG A 44 1.35 -32.81 5.39
C ARG A 44 1.90 -32.62 6.79
N ILE A 45 2.40 -31.42 7.08
CA ILE A 45 3.05 -31.14 8.36
C ILE A 45 2.03 -30.98 9.49
N ALA A 46 0.88 -30.37 9.25
CA ALA A 46 -0.18 -30.25 10.25
C ALA A 46 -0.63 -31.63 10.77
N ALA A 47 -0.58 -32.66 9.93
CA ALA A 47 -0.88 -34.04 10.29
C ALA A 47 0.31 -34.82 10.92
N ASP A 48 1.54 -34.28 10.89
CA ASP A 48 2.75 -34.96 11.36
C ASP A 48 3.53 -34.09 12.38
N PRO A 49 3.22 -34.23 13.68
CA PRO A 49 3.92 -33.51 14.75
C PRO A 49 5.42 -33.84 14.86
N ALA A 50 5.89 -34.94 14.28
CA ALA A 50 7.31 -35.30 14.31
C ALA A 50 8.15 -34.42 13.36
N ARG A 51 7.51 -33.65 12.47
CA ARG A 51 8.13 -32.73 11.53
C ARG A 51 7.72 -31.28 11.82
N PRO A 52 8.34 -30.58 12.78
CA PRO A 52 7.97 -29.19 13.06
C PRO A 52 8.28 -28.27 11.87
N MET A 53 7.46 -27.23 11.70
CA MET A 53 7.60 -26.22 10.65
C MET A 53 7.68 -24.81 11.23
N GLN A 54 8.61 -24.02 10.69
CA GLN A 54 8.72 -22.58 10.91
C GLN A 54 8.63 -21.88 9.56
N LEU A 55 7.73 -20.90 9.45
CA LEU A 55 7.56 -20.07 8.26
C LEU A 55 7.92 -18.62 8.58
N TYR A 56 8.91 -18.07 7.87
CA TYR A 56 9.34 -16.68 7.95
C TYR A 56 8.87 -15.94 6.70
N THR A 57 8.00 -14.94 6.88
CA THR A 57 7.30 -14.29 5.77
C THR A 57 6.80 -12.89 6.13
N ALA A 58 6.08 -12.25 5.21
CA ALA A 58 5.36 -10.99 5.42
C ALA A 58 4.19 -10.85 4.46
N LEU A 59 3.16 -10.10 4.84
CA LEU A 59 2.01 -9.74 4.02
C LEU A 59 1.39 -10.97 3.34
N SER A 60 0.91 -11.89 4.16
CA SER A 60 0.16 -13.06 3.69
C SER A 60 -1.27 -12.65 3.31
N LEU A 61 -1.59 -12.72 2.01
CA LEU A 61 -2.85 -12.19 1.47
C LEU A 61 -3.86 -13.31 1.23
N ASN A 62 -5.00 -13.25 1.91
CA ASN A 62 -6.17 -14.08 1.61
C ASN A 62 -7.33 -13.20 1.11
N PRO A 63 -8.22 -13.76 0.26
CA PRO A 63 -9.50 -13.12 -0.02
C PRO A 63 -10.28 -12.87 1.27
N PRO A 64 -11.05 -11.77 1.35
CA PRO A 64 -11.84 -11.46 2.55
C PRO A 64 -12.90 -12.54 2.79
N ALA A 65 -13.05 -12.96 4.04
CA ALA A 65 -14.09 -13.91 4.44
C ALA A 65 -15.47 -13.24 4.36
N PRO A 66 -16.50 -13.90 3.79
CA PRO A 66 -17.82 -13.32 3.73
C PRO A 66 -18.49 -13.30 5.10
N GLY A 67 -18.94 -12.13 5.55
CA GLY A 67 -19.78 -11.98 6.73
C GLY A 67 -21.20 -12.56 6.56
N GLY A 68 -22.06 -12.31 7.55
CA GLY A 68 -23.49 -12.65 7.49
C GLY A 68 -24.37 -11.54 6.88
N GLY A 69 -25.64 -11.85 6.62
CA GLY A 69 -26.65 -10.87 6.19
C GLY A 69 -26.31 -10.10 4.91
N LEU A 70 -26.60 -8.80 4.90
CA LEU A 70 -26.34 -7.91 3.76
C LEU A 70 -24.86 -7.86 3.36
N GLU A 71 -23.94 -7.86 4.33
CA GLU A 71 -22.49 -7.86 4.03
C GLU A 71 -22.09 -9.15 3.30
N GLY A 72 -22.55 -10.30 3.79
CA GLY A 72 -22.32 -11.59 3.11
C GLY A 72 -22.88 -11.63 1.69
N ARG A 73 -24.09 -11.09 1.49
CA ARG A 73 -24.74 -11.00 0.16
C ARG A 73 -23.95 -10.12 -0.82
N PHE A 74 -23.26 -9.09 -0.33
CA PHE A 74 -22.40 -8.25 -1.15
C PHE A 74 -21.05 -8.91 -1.43
N VAL A 75 -20.35 -9.36 -0.38
CA VAL A 75 -18.97 -9.86 -0.43
C VAL A 75 -18.88 -11.17 -1.21
N ARG A 76 -19.80 -12.14 -1.04
CA ARG A 76 -19.66 -13.47 -1.68
C ARG A 76 -19.54 -13.40 -3.21
N PRO A 77 -20.45 -12.75 -3.96
CA PRO A 77 -20.33 -12.74 -5.41
C PRO A 77 -19.20 -11.82 -5.90
N PHE A 78 -18.83 -10.79 -5.12
CA PHE A 78 -17.66 -9.97 -5.40
C PHE A 78 -16.38 -10.81 -5.31
N VAL A 79 -16.22 -11.56 -4.22
CA VAL A 79 -15.05 -12.43 -4.00
C VAL A 79 -14.94 -13.48 -5.11
N GLN A 80 -16.06 -14.13 -5.45
CA GLN A 80 -16.09 -15.13 -6.52
C GLN A 80 -15.68 -14.54 -7.88
N ARG A 81 -16.13 -13.31 -8.21
CA ARG A 81 -15.78 -12.62 -9.46
C ARG A 81 -14.32 -12.15 -9.46
N HIS A 82 -13.86 -11.57 -8.35
CA HIS A 82 -12.56 -10.91 -8.26
C HIS A 82 -11.41 -11.89 -8.07
N PHE A 83 -11.54 -12.85 -7.15
CA PHE A 83 -10.48 -13.81 -6.80
C PHE A 83 -10.66 -15.18 -7.50
N GLY A 84 -11.90 -15.50 -7.91
CA GLY A 84 -12.28 -16.84 -8.39
C GLY A 84 -12.92 -17.68 -7.28
N ALA A 85 -13.76 -18.64 -7.67
CA ALA A 85 -14.46 -19.52 -6.73
C ALA A 85 -13.49 -20.42 -5.94
N ASP A 86 -12.41 -20.84 -6.58
CA ASP A 86 -11.46 -21.83 -6.07
C ASP A 86 -10.09 -21.23 -5.73
N PHE A 87 -10.06 -19.94 -5.33
CA PHE A 87 -8.80 -19.31 -4.93
C PHE A 87 -8.16 -20.10 -3.78
N PRO A 88 -6.90 -20.56 -3.90
CA PRO A 88 -6.25 -21.36 -2.87
C PRO A 88 -5.79 -20.46 -1.71
N ALA A 89 -6.72 -20.11 -0.83
CA ALA A 89 -6.42 -19.36 0.39
C ALA A 89 -5.34 -20.09 1.21
N LEU A 90 -4.41 -19.32 1.78
CA LEU A 90 -3.35 -19.82 2.64
C LEU A 90 -3.96 -20.41 3.92
N LYS A 91 -3.82 -21.72 4.09
CA LYS A 91 -4.40 -22.45 5.22
C LYS A 91 -3.81 -22.04 6.56
N TYR A 92 -2.52 -21.75 6.62
CA TYR A 92 -1.88 -21.26 7.84
C TYR A 92 -2.41 -19.89 8.27
N VAL A 93 -2.80 -19.02 7.32
CA VAL A 93 -3.41 -17.71 7.62
C VAL A 93 -4.80 -17.89 8.21
N GLN A 94 -5.60 -18.81 7.66
CA GLN A 94 -6.91 -19.15 8.22
C GLN A 94 -6.77 -19.72 9.64
N ALA A 95 -5.76 -20.56 9.88
CA ALA A 95 -5.44 -21.08 11.21
C ALA A 95 -5.01 -19.95 12.16
N LEU A 96 -4.15 -19.02 11.74
CA LEU A 96 -3.78 -17.84 12.54
C LEU A 96 -5.01 -17.00 12.92
N GLN A 97 -5.90 -16.70 11.95
CA GLN A 97 -7.11 -15.91 12.20
C GLN A 97 -8.02 -16.54 13.28
N GLY A 98 -8.00 -17.86 13.42
CA GLY A 98 -8.74 -18.61 14.44
C GLY A 98 -7.92 -19.03 15.66
N ASP A 99 -6.67 -18.58 15.81
CA ASP A 99 -5.72 -19.06 16.83
C ASP A 99 -5.61 -20.59 16.91
N ALA A 100 -5.63 -21.24 15.73
CA ALA A 100 -5.72 -22.68 15.54
C ALA A 100 -4.48 -23.30 14.85
N LEU A 101 -3.34 -22.60 14.78
CA LEU A 101 -2.10 -23.24 14.31
C LEU A 101 -1.72 -24.39 15.25
N PRO A 102 -1.34 -25.57 14.72
CA PRO A 102 -0.79 -26.66 15.53
C PRO A 102 0.45 -26.24 16.31
N ALA A 103 0.68 -26.83 17.48
CA ALA A 103 1.78 -26.46 18.38
C ALA A 103 3.19 -26.63 17.77
N HIS A 104 3.33 -27.52 16.79
CA HIS A 104 4.58 -27.76 16.05
C HIS A 104 4.72 -26.91 14.78
N ILE A 105 3.78 -26.00 14.51
CA ILE A 105 3.84 -25.05 13.41
C ILE A 105 3.91 -23.62 13.96
N GLN A 106 4.96 -22.90 13.59
CA GLN A 106 5.14 -21.49 13.91
C GLN A 106 5.17 -20.66 12.63
N VAL A 107 4.49 -19.51 12.65
CA VAL A 107 4.53 -18.53 11.56
C VAL A 107 4.99 -17.21 12.15
N GLU A 108 6.10 -16.68 11.63
CA GLU A 108 6.68 -15.39 11.97
C GLU A 108 6.46 -14.43 10.81
N GLU A 109 5.70 -13.36 11.05
CA GLU A 109 5.50 -12.29 10.07
C GLU A 109 6.19 -10.99 10.50
N PHE A 110 6.90 -10.34 9.58
CA PHE A 110 7.49 -9.00 9.81
C PHE A 110 6.67 -7.85 9.23
N TYR A 111 5.56 -8.17 8.57
CA TYR A 111 4.53 -7.22 8.13
C TYR A 111 3.21 -7.96 7.99
N MET A 112 2.12 -7.49 8.60
CA MET A 112 0.80 -8.13 8.50
C MET A 112 -0.14 -7.36 7.57
N GLN A 113 -1.13 -8.05 7.01
CA GLN A 113 -2.26 -7.36 6.37
C GLN A 113 -3.00 -6.52 7.41
N SER A 114 -3.17 -5.22 7.14
CA SER A 114 -3.68 -4.24 8.10
C SER A 114 -4.97 -4.67 8.80
N GLY A 115 -4.91 -4.85 10.11
CA GLY A 115 -6.02 -5.22 10.98
C GLY A 115 -6.47 -6.69 10.90
N ALA A 116 -5.97 -7.47 9.93
CA ALA A 116 -6.46 -8.82 9.68
C ALA A 116 -6.12 -9.83 10.79
N LEU A 117 -5.02 -9.58 11.52
CA LEU A 117 -4.51 -10.44 12.59
C LEU A 117 -4.46 -9.72 13.95
N LEU A 118 -5.21 -8.61 14.10
CA LEU A 118 -5.20 -7.80 15.32
C LEU A 118 -5.68 -8.57 16.57
N HIS A 119 -6.52 -9.58 16.37
CA HIS A 119 -7.12 -10.39 17.44
C HIS A 119 -6.50 -11.78 17.58
N SER A 120 -5.51 -12.15 16.75
CA SER A 120 -4.84 -13.45 16.83
C SER A 120 -3.70 -13.40 17.85
N ALA A 121 -3.82 -14.13 18.95
CA ALA A 121 -2.76 -14.26 19.94
C ALA A 121 -1.52 -14.99 19.37
N GLN A 122 -1.70 -15.91 18.43
CA GLN A 122 -0.59 -16.59 17.76
C GLN A 122 0.18 -15.63 16.84
N ALA A 123 -0.51 -14.79 16.06
CA ALA A 123 0.14 -13.81 15.20
C ALA A 123 0.85 -12.71 16.01
N GLN A 124 0.16 -12.13 17.01
CA GLN A 124 0.70 -11.03 17.81
C GLN A 124 1.96 -11.44 18.60
N ARG A 125 2.04 -12.68 19.09
CA ARG A 125 3.24 -13.20 19.79
C ARG A 125 4.43 -13.51 18.88
N ASN A 126 4.18 -13.77 17.60
CA ASN A 126 5.20 -14.15 16.62
C ASN A 126 5.44 -13.05 15.56
N TYR A 127 5.08 -11.81 15.84
CA TYR A 127 5.44 -10.68 15.01
C TYR A 127 6.90 -10.28 15.22
N THR A 128 7.63 -9.97 14.14
CA THR A 128 9.00 -9.45 14.22
C THR A 128 9.07 -8.03 13.68
N SER A 129 9.31 -7.06 14.55
CA SER A 129 9.45 -5.66 14.17
C SER A 129 10.77 -5.42 13.44
N LEU A 130 10.71 -5.16 12.13
CA LEU A 130 11.88 -4.96 11.27
C LEU A 130 11.62 -3.89 10.22
N ASN A 131 12.68 -3.13 9.93
CA ASN A 131 12.78 -2.40 8.67
C ASN A 131 13.01 -3.40 7.53
N TYR A 132 12.47 -3.11 6.34
CA TYR A 132 12.61 -4.00 5.19
C TYR A 132 14.06 -4.29 4.79
N THR A 133 14.97 -3.32 4.92
CA THR A 133 16.40 -3.54 4.65
C THR A 133 17.06 -4.54 5.60
N HIS A 134 16.45 -4.85 6.74
CA HIS A 134 16.95 -5.84 7.70
C HIS A 134 16.24 -7.20 7.60
N ALA A 135 15.11 -7.28 6.88
CA ALA A 135 14.29 -8.48 6.80
C ALA A 135 15.08 -9.68 6.26
N ALA A 136 15.86 -9.50 5.20
CA ALA A 136 16.68 -10.55 4.61
C ALA A 136 17.70 -11.16 5.60
N ASP A 137 18.37 -10.32 6.40
CA ASP A 137 19.32 -10.80 7.40
C ASP A 137 18.60 -11.48 8.57
N ALA A 138 17.46 -10.94 9.00
CA ALA A 138 16.64 -11.56 10.03
C ALA A 138 16.12 -12.94 9.61
N VAL A 139 15.64 -13.10 8.37
CA VAL A 139 15.27 -14.42 7.83
C VAL A 139 16.49 -15.34 7.84
N ALA A 140 17.65 -14.87 7.36
CA ALA A 140 18.88 -15.66 7.38
C ALA A 140 19.33 -16.08 8.80
N GLN A 141 19.09 -15.27 9.84
CA GLN A 141 19.39 -15.62 11.24
C GLN A 141 18.65 -16.88 11.70
N ARG A 142 17.46 -17.16 11.13
CA ARG A 142 16.72 -18.38 11.44
C ARG A 142 17.18 -19.59 10.63
N ALA A 143 18.21 -19.40 9.80
CA ALA A 143 18.84 -20.44 8.99
C ALA A 143 17.81 -21.27 8.21
N PRO A 144 17.03 -20.65 7.30
CA PRO A 144 16.07 -21.36 6.49
C PRO A 144 16.79 -22.47 5.72
N ASN A 145 16.16 -23.64 5.64
CA ASN A 145 16.64 -24.76 4.82
C ASN A 145 15.79 -24.95 3.56
N LEU A 146 14.70 -24.20 3.43
CA LEU A 146 13.86 -24.10 2.25
C LEU A 146 13.54 -22.63 1.96
N ILE A 147 13.63 -22.21 0.70
CA ILE A 147 12.98 -20.99 0.22
C ILE A 147 12.08 -21.35 -0.95
N VAL A 148 10.82 -20.89 -0.90
CA VAL A 148 9.83 -21.10 -1.95
C VAL A 148 9.46 -19.77 -2.59
N GLN A 149 9.31 -19.75 -3.91
CA GLN A 149 9.07 -18.51 -4.66
C GLN A 149 8.19 -18.78 -5.87
N LYS A 150 7.23 -17.90 -6.14
CA LYS A 150 6.51 -17.89 -7.42
C LYS A 150 7.32 -17.12 -8.47
N VAL A 151 7.40 -17.65 -9.70
CA VAL A 151 8.20 -17.08 -10.79
C VAL A 151 7.44 -17.06 -12.12
N ALA A 152 7.84 -16.14 -13.00
CA ALA A 152 7.47 -16.18 -14.42
C ALA A 152 8.53 -16.95 -15.23
N ARG A 153 8.10 -17.54 -16.34
CA ARG A 153 9.00 -18.13 -17.34
C ARG A 153 9.17 -17.16 -18.51
N GLU A 154 10.38 -17.11 -19.06
CA GLU A 154 10.67 -16.35 -20.27
C GLU A 154 9.82 -16.85 -21.44
N PRO A 155 9.11 -15.96 -22.17
CA PRO A 155 8.44 -16.35 -23.41
C PRO A 155 9.45 -16.98 -24.39
N ASP A 156 9.16 -18.19 -24.86
CA ASP A 156 9.99 -18.98 -25.79
C ASP A 156 11.41 -19.30 -25.27
N GLY A 157 11.68 -19.06 -23.98
CA GLY A 157 12.97 -19.26 -23.35
C GLY A 157 12.93 -20.23 -22.16
N THR A 158 14.10 -20.47 -21.59
CA THR A 158 14.23 -21.35 -20.42
C THR A 158 14.35 -20.58 -19.12
N ARG A 159 14.81 -19.31 -19.17
CA ARG A 159 15.06 -18.48 -18.00
C ARG A 159 13.82 -18.27 -17.15
N LEU A 160 14.07 -18.02 -15.87
CA LEU A 160 13.03 -17.71 -14.88
C LEU A 160 13.19 -16.28 -14.43
N SER A 161 12.10 -15.69 -13.94
CA SER A 161 12.13 -14.34 -13.39
C SER A 161 11.32 -14.30 -12.09
N PHE A 162 11.85 -13.57 -11.11
CA PHE A 162 11.07 -13.19 -9.92
C PHE A 162 9.86 -12.31 -10.24
N SER A 163 9.70 -11.91 -11.51
CA SER A 163 8.54 -11.21 -12.05
C SER A 163 8.26 -9.96 -11.25
N CYS A 164 7.05 -9.82 -10.73
CA CYS A 164 6.58 -8.73 -9.92
C CYS A 164 6.98 -8.83 -8.43
N ASN A 165 7.91 -9.71 -8.02
CA ASN A 165 8.20 -9.89 -6.59
C ASN A 165 9.62 -10.41 -6.31
N ASN A 166 10.65 -9.63 -6.72
CA ASN A 166 12.05 -9.92 -6.38
C ASN A 166 12.28 -9.84 -4.86
N ASP A 167 11.71 -8.80 -4.23
CA ASP A 167 11.58 -8.71 -2.77
C ASP A 167 12.92 -8.93 -2.04
N ILE A 168 13.00 -9.91 -1.14
CA ILE A 168 14.16 -10.20 -0.30
C ILE A 168 14.83 -11.55 -0.62
N THR A 169 14.39 -12.30 -1.64
CA THR A 169 14.89 -13.67 -1.88
C THR A 169 16.38 -13.68 -2.19
N GLN A 170 16.82 -12.83 -3.14
CA GLN A 170 18.25 -12.69 -3.47
C GLN A 170 19.05 -12.13 -2.29
N ASP A 171 18.52 -11.12 -1.59
CA ASP A 171 19.16 -10.53 -0.41
C ASP A 171 19.33 -11.55 0.74
N THR A 172 18.35 -12.44 0.92
CA THR A 172 18.38 -13.50 1.95
C THR A 172 19.48 -14.52 1.63
N LEU A 173 19.65 -14.88 0.36
CA LEU A 173 20.74 -15.77 -0.05
C LEU A 173 22.12 -15.17 0.16
N ASP A 174 22.27 -13.87 -0.10
CA ASP A 174 23.51 -13.15 0.17
C ASP A 174 23.78 -13.09 1.69
N ALA A 175 22.74 -12.89 2.51
CA ALA A 175 22.84 -12.94 3.98
C ALA A 175 23.18 -14.33 4.53
N VAL A 176 22.57 -15.40 4.01
CA VAL A 176 22.90 -16.81 4.34
C VAL A 176 24.38 -17.08 4.07
N ARG A 177 24.88 -16.67 2.89
CA ARG A 177 26.30 -16.83 2.52
C ARG A 177 27.22 -16.07 3.47
N ARG A 178 26.92 -14.79 3.77
CA ARG A 178 27.71 -13.98 4.71
C ARG A 178 27.77 -14.58 6.11
N ARG A 179 26.73 -15.30 6.53
CA ARG A 179 26.65 -15.97 7.84
C ARG A 179 27.34 -17.35 7.88
N GLY A 180 27.88 -17.83 6.75
CA GLY A 180 28.47 -19.16 6.67
C GLY A 180 27.45 -20.30 6.83
N LEU A 181 26.17 -20.02 6.56
CA LEU A 181 25.11 -21.00 6.68
C LEU A 181 24.99 -21.83 5.38
N PRO A 182 24.50 -23.08 5.46
CA PRO A 182 24.20 -23.87 4.27
C PRO A 182 23.20 -23.16 3.35
N ARG A 183 23.40 -23.29 2.04
CA ARG A 183 22.43 -22.81 1.05
C ARG A 183 21.10 -23.57 1.24
N PRO A 184 19.95 -22.88 1.37
CA PRO A 184 18.65 -23.53 1.43
C PRO A 184 18.32 -24.21 0.09
N LEU A 185 17.48 -25.24 0.14
CA LEU A 185 16.82 -25.76 -1.06
C LEU A 185 15.95 -24.66 -1.65
N LEU A 186 16.14 -24.32 -2.92
CA LEU A 186 15.37 -23.31 -3.63
C LEU A 186 14.33 -23.95 -4.53
N VAL A 187 13.06 -23.62 -4.30
CA VAL A 187 11.93 -24.16 -5.05
C VAL A 187 11.13 -23.04 -5.70
N ALA A 188 10.98 -23.12 -7.02
CA ALA A 188 10.15 -22.22 -7.80
C ALA A 188 8.81 -22.86 -8.15
N GLU A 189 7.70 -22.14 -7.99
CA GLU A 189 6.41 -22.46 -8.62
C GLU A 189 6.22 -21.52 -9.82
N VAL A 190 6.12 -22.08 -11.03
CA VAL A 190 5.86 -21.30 -12.24
C VAL A 190 4.38 -20.94 -12.30
N ASP A 191 4.09 -19.65 -12.42
CA ASP A 191 2.74 -19.13 -12.64
C ASP A 191 2.70 -18.35 -13.96
N PRO A 192 2.06 -18.88 -15.02
CA PRO A 192 1.95 -18.21 -16.31
C PRO A 192 1.17 -16.88 -16.27
N GLN A 193 0.45 -16.57 -15.19
CA GLN A 193 -0.20 -15.26 -15.05
C GLN A 193 0.79 -14.16 -14.67
N LEU A 194 1.94 -14.50 -14.09
CA LEU A 194 2.97 -13.53 -13.71
C LEU A 194 3.62 -12.89 -14.95
N PRO A 195 3.74 -11.54 -15.01
CA PRO A 195 4.40 -10.88 -16.13
C PRO A 195 5.90 -11.20 -16.16
N TRP A 196 6.44 -11.47 -17.34
CA TRP A 196 7.90 -11.60 -17.49
C TRP A 196 8.57 -10.22 -17.37
N ILE A 197 9.41 -10.04 -16.34
CA ILE A 197 10.27 -8.86 -16.17
C ILE A 197 11.73 -9.31 -16.23
N GLY A 198 12.52 -8.67 -17.09
CA GLY A 198 13.94 -8.99 -17.30
C GLY A 198 14.85 -8.34 -16.26
N GLY A 199 16.07 -7.99 -16.69
CA GLY A 199 17.03 -7.27 -15.86
C GLY A 199 17.45 -8.08 -14.62
N SER A 200 17.54 -7.41 -13.47
CA SER A 200 18.02 -8.03 -12.23
C SER A 200 17.09 -9.09 -11.63
N ALA A 201 15.83 -9.13 -12.08
CA ALA A 201 14.85 -10.14 -11.67
C ALA A 201 14.96 -11.46 -12.45
N ALA A 202 15.64 -11.47 -13.61
CA ALA A 202 15.84 -12.68 -14.41
C ALA A 202 17.01 -13.52 -13.87
N VAL A 203 16.82 -14.83 -13.84
CA VAL A 203 17.82 -15.82 -13.40
C VAL A 203 17.82 -17.02 -14.33
N GLU A 204 18.97 -17.69 -14.40
CA GLU A 204 19.08 -18.98 -15.06
C GLU A 204 18.26 -20.06 -14.33
N PRO A 205 17.76 -21.10 -15.02
CA PRO A 205 16.99 -22.18 -14.39
C PRO A 205 17.72 -22.85 -13.22
N SER A 206 19.06 -22.93 -13.33
CA SER A 206 19.96 -23.50 -12.33
C SER A 206 20.04 -22.70 -11.03
N PHE A 207 19.44 -21.50 -10.98
CA PHE A 207 19.25 -20.77 -9.73
C PHE A 207 18.37 -21.56 -8.76
N PHE A 208 17.37 -22.28 -9.26
CA PHE A 208 16.48 -23.12 -8.44
C PHE A 208 16.89 -24.58 -8.50
N ASP A 209 16.77 -25.27 -7.37
CA ASP A 209 17.04 -26.70 -7.26
C ASP A 209 15.85 -27.52 -7.76
N VAL A 210 14.63 -27.01 -7.56
CA VAL A 210 13.37 -27.61 -8.03
C VAL A 210 12.50 -26.54 -8.69
N VAL A 211 11.95 -26.85 -9.86
CA VAL A 211 10.99 -26.00 -10.58
C VAL A 211 9.70 -26.78 -10.77
N VAL A 212 8.62 -26.29 -10.15
CA VAL A 212 7.29 -26.88 -10.19
C VAL A 212 6.43 -26.09 -11.18
N THR A 213 5.85 -26.76 -12.18
CA THR A 213 4.94 -26.17 -13.16
C THR A 213 3.57 -26.84 -13.02
N PRO A 214 2.79 -26.50 -11.98
CA PRO A 214 1.54 -27.18 -11.70
C PRO A 214 0.49 -26.92 -12.77
N PRO A 215 -0.39 -27.88 -13.09
CA PRO A 215 -1.47 -27.65 -14.04
C PRO A 215 -2.44 -26.58 -13.52
N GLY A 216 -3.08 -25.88 -14.45
CA GLY A 216 -4.13 -24.90 -14.14
C GLY A 216 -5.40 -25.53 -13.54
N PRO A 217 -6.39 -24.70 -13.15
CA PRO A 217 -6.40 -23.24 -13.28
C PRO A 217 -5.41 -22.57 -12.32
N TYR A 218 -4.81 -21.47 -12.77
CA TYR A 218 -3.88 -20.67 -11.95
C TYR A 218 -4.66 -19.64 -11.12
N PRO A 219 -4.24 -19.40 -9.85
CA PRO A 219 -4.86 -18.38 -9.01
C PRO A 219 -4.79 -17.02 -9.69
N ARG A 220 -5.90 -16.27 -9.66
CA ARG A 220 -5.87 -14.90 -10.18
C ARG A 220 -4.87 -14.07 -9.39
N LEU A 221 -4.04 -13.31 -10.11
CA LEU A 221 -3.28 -12.23 -9.49
C LEU A 221 -4.26 -11.10 -9.10
N PHE A 222 -4.10 -10.58 -7.88
CA PHE A 222 -4.98 -9.57 -7.33
C PHE A 222 -4.19 -8.54 -6.53
N GLY A 223 -4.85 -7.42 -6.26
CA GLY A 223 -4.41 -6.38 -5.34
C GLY A 223 -5.46 -6.20 -4.25
N LEU A 224 -5.19 -5.34 -3.28
CA LEU A 224 -6.21 -4.98 -2.31
C LEU A 224 -7.33 -4.21 -3.02
N PRO A 225 -8.62 -4.57 -2.83
CA PRO A 225 -9.72 -3.88 -3.48
C PRO A 225 -9.70 -2.38 -3.20
N ARG A 226 -9.75 -1.56 -4.26
CA ARG A 226 -9.66 -0.11 -4.14
C ARG A 226 -10.86 0.43 -3.37
N GLN A 227 -10.61 1.41 -2.51
CA GLN A 227 -11.64 2.10 -1.75
C GLN A 227 -11.97 3.44 -2.42
N PRO A 228 -13.18 3.96 -2.25
CA PRO A 228 -13.51 5.29 -2.76
C PRO A 228 -12.66 6.36 -2.07
N VAL A 229 -12.13 7.31 -2.83
CA VAL A 229 -11.33 8.42 -2.33
C VAL A 229 -12.25 9.47 -1.71
N ALA A 230 -12.07 9.73 -0.41
CA ALA A 230 -12.84 10.72 0.34
C ALA A 230 -12.33 12.16 0.10
N ASP A 231 -13.12 13.16 0.49
CA ASP A 231 -12.74 14.57 0.33
C ASP A 231 -11.47 14.94 1.10
N ALA A 232 -11.29 14.38 2.30
CA ALA A 232 -10.07 14.53 3.07
C ALA A 232 -8.85 13.98 2.31
N ASP A 233 -9.00 12.80 1.70
CA ASP A 233 -7.91 12.17 0.95
C ASP A 233 -7.55 12.96 -0.32
N TYR A 234 -8.57 13.49 -1.00
CA TYR A 234 -8.35 14.40 -2.14
C TYR A 234 -7.60 15.65 -1.74
N ALA A 235 -7.99 16.32 -0.65
CA ALA A 235 -7.28 17.49 -0.16
C ALA A 235 -5.82 17.16 0.15
N ILE A 236 -5.56 16.03 0.83
CA ILE A 236 -4.20 15.57 1.13
C ILE A 236 -3.41 15.30 -0.15
N GLY A 237 -3.97 14.56 -1.11
CA GLY A 237 -3.31 14.25 -2.38
C GLY A 237 -2.99 15.51 -3.20
N LEU A 238 -3.87 16.51 -3.17
CA LEU A 238 -3.68 17.80 -3.81
C LEU A 238 -2.55 18.60 -3.16
N TYR A 239 -2.49 18.71 -1.83
CA TYR A 239 -1.36 19.32 -1.13
C TYR A 239 -0.05 18.57 -1.37
N ALA A 240 -0.08 17.23 -1.33
CA ALA A 240 1.08 16.38 -1.60
C ALA A 240 1.63 16.60 -3.02
N SER A 241 0.75 16.71 -4.02
CA SER A 241 1.16 16.94 -5.41
C SER A 241 1.90 18.26 -5.64
N ALA A 242 1.62 19.27 -4.82
CA ALA A 242 2.27 20.58 -4.88
C ALA A 242 3.71 20.53 -4.34
N LEU A 243 4.07 19.50 -3.55
CA LEU A 243 5.42 19.29 -3.04
C LEU A 243 6.31 18.50 -4.01
N VAL A 244 5.79 18.08 -5.17
CA VAL A 244 6.55 17.30 -6.16
C VAL A 244 7.22 18.22 -7.17
N ARG A 245 8.55 18.10 -7.31
CA ARG A 245 9.36 18.86 -8.25
C ARG A 245 9.51 18.13 -9.58
N ASP A 246 9.42 18.86 -10.68
CA ASP A 246 9.72 18.32 -12.02
C ASP A 246 11.18 17.90 -12.13
N GLY A 247 11.46 16.78 -12.81
CA GLY A 247 12.79 16.16 -12.82
C GLY A 247 13.15 15.37 -11.57
N GLY A 248 12.27 15.30 -10.57
CA GLY A 248 12.53 14.63 -9.30
C GLY A 248 12.36 13.10 -9.32
N THR A 249 12.39 12.52 -8.12
CA THR A 249 12.10 11.10 -7.86
C THR A 249 10.87 10.94 -7.01
N LEU A 250 10.01 9.98 -7.36
CA LEU A 250 8.76 9.72 -6.66
C LEU A 250 8.75 8.32 -6.05
N GLN A 251 8.47 8.29 -4.74
CA GLN A 251 8.04 7.09 -4.03
C GLN A 251 6.67 7.36 -3.40
N ILE A 252 5.75 6.41 -3.53
CA ILE A 252 4.42 6.48 -2.93
C ILE A 252 4.08 5.14 -2.28
N GLY A 253 3.28 5.20 -1.22
CA GLY A 253 2.65 4.03 -0.62
C GLY A 253 1.42 3.56 -1.37
N ILE A 254 0.46 2.99 -0.64
CA ILE A 254 -0.78 2.40 -1.16
C ILE A 254 -2.03 3.00 -0.53
N GLY A 255 -3.18 2.66 -1.10
CA GLY A 255 -4.49 3.05 -0.60
C GLY A 255 -4.89 4.45 -1.05
N THR A 256 -6.02 4.93 -0.53
CA THR A 256 -6.71 6.10 -1.06
C THR A 256 -5.90 7.40 -1.03
N LEU A 257 -4.95 7.55 -0.10
CA LEU A 257 -4.04 8.71 -0.06
C LEU A 257 -3.05 8.68 -1.24
N ALA A 258 -2.51 7.52 -1.57
CA ALA A 258 -1.64 7.35 -2.74
C ALA A 258 -2.44 7.52 -4.04
N ASP A 259 -3.67 6.99 -4.09
CA ASP A 259 -4.55 7.14 -5.25
C ASP A 259 -4.89 8.62 -5.49
N ALA A 260 -5.20 9.38 -4.44
CA ALA A 260 -5.47 10.81 -4.51
C ALA A 260 -4.24 11.61 -4.98
N LEU A 261 -3.04 11.26 -4.50
CA LEU A 261 -1.80 11.88 -4.96
C LEU A 261 -1.54 11.59 -6.45
N CYS A 262 -1.70 10.33 -6.89
CA CYS A 262 -1.51 9.98 -8.30
C CYS A 262 -2.51 10.72 -9.19
N HIS A 263 -3.77 10.79 -8.79
CA HIS A 263 -4.80 11.57 -9.49
C HIS A 263 -4.41 13.05 -9.58
N ALA A 264 -3.98 13.65 -8.47
CA ALA A 264 -3.60 15.05 -8.43
C ALA A 264 -2.38 15.35 -9.33
N LEU A 265 -1.39 14.45 -9.37
CA LEU A 265 -0.24 14.55 -10.26
C LEU A 265 -0.62 14.39 -11.74
N ALA A 266 -1.52 13.45 -12.04
CA ALA A 266 -2.06 13.28 -13.39
C ALA A 266 -2.84 14.53 -13.82
N LEU A 267 -3.75 15.03 -12.98
CA LEU A 267 -4.53 16.24 -13.24
C LEU A 267 -3.62 17.47 -13.42
N ARG A 268 -2.61 17.63 -12.56
CA ARG A 268 -1.60 18.69 -12.67
C ARG A 268 -0.91 18.68 -14.05
N HIS A 269 -0.73 17.51 -14.64
CA HIS A 269 -0.06 17.36 -15.93
C HIS A 269 -1.00 17.48 -17.13
N THR A 270 -2.19 16.86 -17.07
CA THR A 270 -3.11 16.74 -18.20
C THR A 270 -4.11 17.90 -18.29
N ASP A 271 -4.49 18.51 -17.16
CA ASP A 271 -5.35 19.69 -17.08
C ASP A 271 -4.92 20.60 -15.92
N ASN A 272 -3.80 21.30 -16.15
CA ASN A 272 -3.20 22.16 -15.13
C ASN A 272 -4.13 23.33 -14.73
N ALA A 273 -4.94 23.83 -15.67
CA ALA A 273 -5.87 24.91 -15.38
C ALA A 273 -6.89 24.45 -14.33
N ARG A 274 -7.48 23.26 -14.53
CA ARG A 274 -8.41 22.68 -13.56
C ARG A 274 -7.72 22.35 -12.24
N TYR A 275 -6.54 21.75 -12.28
CA TYR A 275 -5.74 21.50 -11.07
C TYR A 275 -5.57 22.77 -10.21
N ARG A 276 -5.21 23.90 -10.84
CA ARG A 276 -5.04 25.18 -10.15
C ARG A 276 -6.35 25.74 -9.59
N GLN A 277 -7.48 25.54 -10.27
CA GLN A 277 -8.80 25.92 -9.75
C GLN A 277 -9.15 25.15 -8.48
N VAL A 278 -8.91 23.83 -8.47
CA VAL A 278 -9.17 22.99 -7.29
C VAL A 278 -8.29 23.42 -6.12
N LEU A 279 -6.99 23.64 -6.36
CA LEU A 279 -6.08 24.12 -5.32
C LEU A 279 -6.50 25.47 -4.75
N ALA A 280 -6.88 26.42 -5.61
CA ALA A 280 -7.34 27.74 -5.17
C ALA A 280 -8.63 27.66 -4.33
N ALA A 281 -9.53 26.72 -4.63
CA ALA A 281 -10.73 26.50 -3.84
C ALA A 281 -10.41 25.91 -2.44
N LEU A 282 -9.45 24.99 -2.38
CA LEU A 282 -8.98 24.39 -1.11
C LEU A 282 -8.21 25.39 -0.26
N ASP A 283 -7.13 25.94 -0.82
CA ASP A 283 -6.21 26.86 -0.17
C ASP A 283 -5.59 27.85 -1.19
N PRO A 284 -6.10 29.08 -1.28
CA PRO A 284 -5.55 30.12 -2.15
C PRO A 284 -4.10 30.50 -1.85
N ALA A 285 -3.61 30.23 -0.63
CA ALA A 285 -2.27 30.62 -0.19
C ALA A 285 -1.21 29.54 -0.45
N LEU A 286 -1.60 28.34 -0.87
CA LEU A 286 -0.70 27.19 -1.01
C LEU A 286 0.50 27.47 -1.91
N ALA A 287 0.33 28.22 -3.00
CA ALA A 287 1.41 28.57 -3.93
C ALA A 287 2.51 29.42 -3.28
N ALA A 288 2.19 30.15 -2.21
CA ALA A 288 3.12 30.96 -1.44
C ALA A 288 3.66 30.21 -0.20
N HIS A 289 3.24 28.98 0.05
CA HIS A 289 3.72 28.19 1.18
C HIS A 289 5.23 27.92 1.03
N PRO A 290 6.07 28.19 2.05
CA PRO A 290 7.53 28.06 1.94
C PRO A 290 7.97 26.68 1.44
N ALA A 291 7.43 25.60 2.00
CA ALA A 291 7.74 24.24 1.54
C ALA A 291 7.39 24.00 0.06
N VAL A 292 6.29 24.57 -0.45
CA VAL A 292 5.89 24.41 -1.86
C VAL A 292 6.86 25.15 -2.78
N GLN A 293 7.33 26.34 -2.39
CA GLN A 293 8.32 27.10 -3.15
C GLN A 293 9.71 26.45 -3.11
N GLU A 294 10.12 25.97 -1.94
CA GLU A 294 11.43 25.38 -1.72
C GLU A 294 11.55 24.00 -2.35
N CYS A 295 10.54 23.15 -2.23
CA CYS A 295 10.66 21.74 -2.57
C CYS A 295 9.69 21.32 -3.70
N GLY A 296 8.68 22.12 -4.02
CA GLY A 296 7.58 21.71 -4.88
C GLY A 296 7.50 22.37 -6.25
N GLY A 297 6.27 22.50 -6.72
CA GLY A 297 5.91 23.17 -7.96
C GLY A 297 4.45 22.93 -8.34
N LEU A 298 3.88 23.82 -9.16
CA LEU A 298 2.49 23.71 -9.63
C LEU A 298 2.36 23.55 -11.14
N ALA A 299 3.46 23.67 -11.88
CA ALA A 299 3.49 23.54 -13.34
C ALA A 299 3.47 22.06 -13.79
N PRO A 300 3.02 21.74 -15.02
CA PRO A 300 3.15 20.40 -15.59
C PRO A 300 4.59 19.88 -15.60
N PHE A 301 4.74 18.57 -15.71
CA PHE A 301 6.04 17.90 -15.78
C PHE A 301 6.64 17.94 -17.20
N SER A 302 7.63 18.81 -17.41
CA SER A 302 8.35 18.94 -18.67
C SER A 302 9.41 17.84 -18.80
N ILE A 303 10.27 17.70 -17.77
CA ILE A 303 11.31 16.67 -17.68
C ILE A 303 10.67 15.32 -17.34
N GLY A 304 9.68 15.32 -16.44
CA GLY A 304 9.08 14.10 -15.90
C GLY A 304 9.75 13.63 -14.62
N LEU A 305 9.10 12.67 -13.98
CA LEU A 305 9.57 12.03 -12.76
C LEU A 305 10.24 10.69 -13.08
N PHE A 306 11.16 10.29 -12.21
CA PHE A 306 11.64 8.92 -12.10
C PHE A 306 10.90 8.24 -10.94
N GLY A 307 10.23 7.12 -11.19
CA GLY A 307 9.59 6.35 -10.15
C GLY A 307 10.58 5.40 -9.48
N CYS A 308 10.78 5.51 -8.17
CA CYS A 308 11.61 4.59 -7.40
C CYS A 308 10.89 4.28 -6.10
N SER A 309 10.20 3.15 -6.05
CA SER A 309 9.29 2.82 -4.95
C SER A 309 9.38 1.36 -4.59
N GLU A 310 9.26 1.05 -3.30
CA GLU A 310 9.22 -0.33 -2.82
C GLU A 310 8.12 -1.13 -3.56
N MET A 311 6.90 -0.58 -3.57
CA MET A 311 5.75 -1.18 -4.23
C MET A 311 5.32 -0.36 -5.45
N LEU A 312 5.03 -1.04 -6.57
CA LEU A 312 4.35 -0.45 -7.72
C LEU A 312 2.90 -0.94 -7.85
N ASN A 313 2.02 -0.04 -8.30
CA ASN A 313 0.58 -0.24 -8.40
C ASN A 313 -0.02 0.57 -9.57
N GLU A 314 -1.34 0.62 -9.64
CA GLU A 314 -2.14 1.38 -10.61
C GLU A 314 -1.77 2.84 -10.73
N GLY A 315 -1.41 3.48 -9.62
CA GLY A 315 -1.02 4.88 -9.60
C GLY A 315 0.18 5.10 -10.51
N PHE A 316 1.21 4.26 -10.37
CA PHE A 316 2.38 4.30 -11.26
C PHE A 316 2.02 4.01 -12.72
N ARG A 317 1.16 3.02 -12.99
CA ARG A 317 0.68 2.76 -14.35
C ARG A 317 0.04 4.01 -14.95
N GLN A 318 -0.87 4.68 -14.23
CA GLN A 318 -1.53 5.89 -14.72
C GLN A 318 -0.51 7.00 -14.98
N LEU A 319 0.42 7.22 -14.05
CA LEU A 319 1.45 8.26 -14.17
C LEU A 319 2.41 8.02 -15.34
N VAL A 320 2.71 6.76 -15.66
CA VAL A 320 3.44 6.39 -16.89
C VAL A 320 2.59 6.68 -18.12
N GLN A 321 1.33 6.24 -18.14
CA GLN A 321 0.43 6.39 -19.28
C GLN A 321 0.13 7.85 -19.63
N CYS A 322 0.04 8.73 -18.64
CA CYS A 322 -0.19 10.17 -18.87
C CYS A 322 1.10 10.97 -19.11
N GLY A 323 2.28 10.37 -19.00
CA GLY A 323 3.56 11.04 -19.27
C GLY A 323 4.18 11.81 -18.10
N VAL A 324 3.64 11.65 -16.88
CA VAL A 324 4.25 12.20 -15.65
C VAL A 324 5.56 11.47 -15.34
N ILE A 325 5.55 10.13 -15.40
CA ILE A 325 6.74 9.31 -15.21
C ILE A 325 7.34 8.99 -16.58
N LYS A 326 8.50 9.58 -16.85
CA LYS A 326 9.23 9.42 -18.11
C LYS A 326 10.73 9.72 -17.99
N ARG A 327 11.19 10.27 -16.85
CA ARG A 327 12.61 10.53 -16.63
C ARG A 327 13.32 9.20 -16.42
N LYS A 328 14.24 8.88 -17.32
CA LYS A 328 15.03 7.65 -17.27
C LYS A 328 16.27 7.80 -16.41
N VAL A 329 16.69 6.70 -15.82
CA VAL A 329 17.97 6.52 -15.14
C VAL A 329 18.66 5.29 -15.69
N LEU A 330 19.98 5.23 -15.57
CA LEU A 330 20.78 4.09 -15.99
C LEU A 330 21.71 3.67 -14.86
N ASP A 331 22.00 2.38 -14.74
CA ASP A 331 23.00 1.87 -13.80
C ASP A 331 24.43 2.08 -14.33
N ASP A 332 24.76 3.35 -14.57
CA ASP A 332 26.07 3.82 -15.02
C ASP A 332 26.37 5.16 -14.33
N ALA A 333 27.20 5.11 -13.30
CA ALA A 333 27.45 6.28 -12.45
C ALA A 333 28.24 7.38 -13.16
N GLU A 334 28.98 7.08 -14.22
CA GLU A 334 29.73 8.08 -15.00
C GLU A 334 28.78 8.81 -15.96
N LEU A 335 27.91 8.06 -16.66
CA LEU A 335 26.89 8.66 -17.52
C LEU A 335 25.91 9.50 -16.70
N MET A 336 25.42 8.97 -15.56
CA MET A 336 24.50 9.71 -14.71
C MET A 336 25.14 10.99 -14.12
N GLN A 337 26.46 11.00 -13.90
CA GLN A 337 27.20 12.20 -13.50
C GLN A 337 27.22 13.24 -14.63
N ARG A 338 27.55 12.85 -15.87
CA ARG A 338 27.49 13.76 -17.02
C ARG A 338 26.09 14.32 -17.27
N VAL A 339 25.05 13.51 -17.07
CA VAL A 339 23.66 13.97 -17.13
C VAL A 339 23.36 14.98 -16.01
N ALA A 340 23.87 14.73 -14.80
CA ALA A 340 23.67 15.64 -13.67
C ALA A 340 24.37 16.99 -13.88
N ASP A 341 25.57 16.98 -14.46
CA ASP A 341 26.40 18.16 -14.71
C ASP A 341 26.00 18.93 -15.99
N GLY A 342 25.07 18.37 -16.78
CA GLY A 342 24.66 18.94 -18.07
C GLY A 342 25.71 18.80 -19.18
N SER A 343 26.67 17.90 -19.02
CA SER A 343 27.76 17.64 -19.96
C SER A 343 27.56 16.36 -20.80
N ALA A 344 26.40 15.69 -20.68
CA ALA A 344 26.07 14.51 -21.47
C ALA A 344 25.91 14.87 -22.95
N ASP A 345 26.60 14.14 -23.83
CA ASP A 345 26.55 14.33 -25.27
C ASP A 345 25.36 13.61 -25.94
N ALA A 346 25.28 13.67 -27.26
CA ALA A 346 24.19 13.04 -28.00
C ALA A 346 24.16 11.50 -27.85
N ASP A 347 25.33 10.87 -27.71
CA ASP A 347 25.46 9.41 -27.57
C ASP A 347 25.04 8.97 -26.16
N ASP A 348 25.40 9.74 -25.14
CA ASP A 348 24.91 9.57 -23.76
C ASP A 348 23.39 9.65 -23.69
N GLN A 349 22.79 10.66 -24.33
CA GLN A 349 21.34 10.82 -24.38
C GLN A 349 20.67 9.67 -25.13
N ALA A 350 21.22 9.26 -26.28
CA ALA A 350 20.70 8.12 -27.04
C ALA A 350 20.77 6.82 -26.23
N ARG A 351 21.87 6.59 -25.51
CA ARG A 351 22.04 5.44 -24.62
C ARG A 351 21.06 5.47 -23.45
N LEU A 352 20.91 6.60 -22.77
CA LEU A 352 19.93 6.76 -21.70
C LEU A 352 18.50 6.50 -22.19
N GLN A 353 18.15 6.98 -23.39
CA GLN A 353 16.83 6.75 -23.96
C GLN A 353 16.59 5.29 -24.38
N ARG A 354 17.62 4.59 -24.84
CA ARG A 354 17.50 3.18 -25.25
C ARG A 354 17.49 2.24 -24.04
N ASP A 355 18.42 2.42 -23.11
CA ASP A 355 18.72 1.43 -22.07
C ASP A 355 18.20 1.84 -20.68
N GLY A 356 17.71 3.07 -20.51
CA GLY A 356 17.33 3.60 -19.21
C GLY A 356 15.94 3.18 -18.72
N GLU A 357 15.83 3.05 -17.40
CA GLU A 357 14.61 2.73 -16.66
C GLU A 357 13.94 4.01 -16.16
N TYR A 358 12.64 4.17 -16.37
CA TYR A 358 11.87 5.29 -15.81
C TYR A 358 11.11 4.91 -14.53
N LEU A 359 11.06 3.62 -14.22
CA LEU A 359 10.32 3.10 -13.09
C LEU A 359 11.03 1.88 -12.50
N GLN A 360 11.41 1.99 -11.23
CA GLN A 360 12.04 0.92 -10.45
C GLN A 360 11.19 0.57 -9.23
N GLY A 361 11.04 -0.73 -8.96
CA GLY A 361 10.49 -1.19 -7.70
C GLY A 361 10.90 -2.58 -7.28
N ALA A 362 10.49 -3.00 -6.09
CA ALA A 362 10.90 -4.27 -5.49
C ALA A 362 9.82 -5.35 -5.48
N PHE A 363 8.55 -4.94 -5.50
CA PHE A 363 7.43 -5.81 -5.81
C PHE A 363 6.26 -5.01 -6.37
N TYR A 364 5.45 -5.61 -7.23
CA TYR A 364 4.28 -4.98 -7.82
C TYR A 364 3.04 -5.71 -7.35
N LEU A 365 2.05 -4.93 -6.92
CA LEU A 365 0.78 -5.42 -6.44
C LEU A 365 -0.32 -4.51 -6.96
N GLY A 366 -1.16 -5.04 -7.84
CA GLY A 366 -2.25 -4.30 -8.46
C GLY A 366 -3.39 -5.21 -8.87
N SER A 367 -4.32 -4.67 -9.64
CA SER A 367 -5.50 -5.31 -10.20
C SER A 367 -5.15 -6.16 -11.43
N PRO A 368 -6.09 -6.97 -11.92
CA PRO A 368 -5.93 -7.72 -13.16
C PRO A 368 -5.51 -6.84 -14.36
N GLU A 369 -6.04 -5.62 -14.47
CA GLU A 369 -5.70 -4.68 -15.53
C GLU A 369 -4.25 -4.17 -15.43
N PHE A 370 -3.72 -4.02 -14.22
CA PHE A 370 -2.32 -3.65 -14.02
C PHE A 370 -1.38 -4.77 -14.48
N TYR A 371 -1.67 -6.03 -14.15
CA TYR A 371 -0.86 -7.14 -14.67
C TYR A 371 -1.04 -7.36 -16.18
N ALA A 372 -2.25 -7.10 -16.71
CA ALA A 372 -2.48 -7.12 -18.16
C ALA A 372 -1.61 -6.09 -18.88
N TRP A 373 -1.59 -4.86 -18.38
CA TRP A 373 -0.70 -3.81 -18.88
C TRP A 373 0.76 -4.28 -18.94
N LEU A 374 1.31 -4.85 -17.85
CA LEU A 374 2.69 -5.33 -17.83
C LEU A 374 2.97 -6.45 -18.85
N ARG A 375 2.02 -7.36 -19.06
CA ARG A 375 2.16 -8.46 -20.04
C ARG A 375 2.09 -7.98 -21.48
N GLU A 376 1.24 -6.99 -21.75
CA GLU A 376 0.95 -6.48 -23.09
C GLU A 376 1.95 -5.42 -23.56
N MET A 377 2.80 -4.89 -22.67
CA MET A 377 3.88 -3.97 -23.03
C MET A 377 4.82 -4.59 -24.07
N THR A 378 5.26 -3.78 -25.04
CA THR A 378 6.34 -4.15 -25.96
C THR A 378 7.63 -4.42 -25.17
N PRO A 379 8.56 -5.24 -25.70
CA PRO A 379 9.84 -5.49 -25.05
C PRO A 379 10.60 -4.20 -24.68
N GLU A 380 10.57 -3.18 -25.54
CA GLU A 380 11.25 -1.91 -25.33
C GLU A 380 10.61 -1.09 -24.20
N ALA A 381 9.27 -1.02 -24.17
CA ALA A 381 8.56 -0.30 -23.11
C ALA A 381 8.76 -0.99 -21.75
N ARG A 382 8.79 -2.33 -21.75
CA ARG A 382 9.01 -3.15 -20.56
C ARG A 382 10.42 -3.06 -20.03
N ALA A 383 11.43 -2.90 -20.91
CA ALA A 383 12.81 -2.67 -20.50
C ALA A 383 12.99 -1.36 -19.70
N GLY A 384 12.08 -0.40 -19.86
CA GLY A 384 12.05 0.81 -19.03
C GLY A 384 11.52 0.60 -17.60
N ILE A 385 11.07 -0.62 -17.26
CA ILE A 385 10.57 -1.00 -15.94
C ILE A 385 11.55 -1.96 -15.29
N GLY A 386 12.23 -1.49 -14.25
CA GLY A 386 13.17 -2.25 -13.45
C GLY A 386 12.50 -2.95 -12.27
N MET A 387 12.68 -4.26 -12.16
CA MET A 387 12.42 -4.98 -10.92
C MET A 387 13.75 -5.23 -10.21
N HIS A 388 13.88 -4.68 -9.01
CA HIS A 388 15.11 -4.68 -8.22
C HIS A 388 14.88 -5.28 -6.84
N ARG A 389 15.94 -5.67 -6.16
CA ARG A 389 15.86 -6.18 -4.78
C ARG A 389 15.59 -5.06 -3.76
N ILE A 390 15.05 -5.39 -2.59
CA ILE A 390 14.77 -4.42 -1.52
C ILE A 390 16.02 -3.63 -1.10
N SER A 391 17.19 -4.28 -1.02
CA SER A 391 18.43 -3.60 -0.65
C SER A 391 18.92 -2.57 -1.68
N ALA A 392 18.41 -2.62 -2.92
CA ALA A 392 18.63 -1.61 -3.93
C ALA A 392 17.67 -0.43 -3.75
N ILE A 393 16.37 -0.69 -3.57
CA ILE A 393 15.32 0.33 -3.51
C ILE A 393 15.34 1.08 -2.17
N ASN A 394 15.37 0.38 -1.05
CA ASN A 394 15.08 0.93 0.28
C ASN A 394 16.32 1.51 1.02
N GLN A 395 17.46 1.63 0.36
CA GLN A 395 18.65 2.26 0.97
C GLN A 395 19.57 2.85 -0.09
N LEU A 396 20.62 3.56 0.35
CA LEU A 396 21.68 4.08 -0.52
C LEU A 396 22.92 3.18 -0.55
N TYR A 397 23.13 2.35 0.48
CA TYR A 397 24.34 1.53 0.62
C TYR A 397 24.50 0.51 -0.51
N GLY A 398 25.76 0.22 -0.87
CA GLY A 398 26.15 -0.71 -1.94
C GLY A 398 26.46 0.00 -3.26
N ASP A 399 25.73 1.07 -3.61
CA ASP A 399 26.05 1.94 -4.73
C ASP A 399 25.52 3.37 -4.49
N GLU A 400 26.08 4.00 -3.45
CA GLU A 400 25.57 5.28 -2.97
C GLU A 400 25.74 6.39 -4.00
N ARG A 401 26.88 6.41 -4.70
CA ARG A 401 27.19 7.43 -5.72
C ARG A 401 26.13 7.40 -6.82
N LEU A 402 25.85 6.23 -7.38
CA LEU A 402 24.84 6.07 -8.41
C LEU A 402 23.45 6.47 -7.91
N ARG A 403 23.03 5.96 -6.74
CA ARG A 403 21.68 6.20 -6.23
C ARG A 403 21.43 7.67 -5.92
N ARG A 404 22.44 8.41 -5.47
CA ARG A 404 22.36 9.88 -5.30
C ARG A 404 22.12 10.59 -6.63
N LEU A 405 22.81 10.18 -7.70
CA LEU A 405 22.64 10.75 -9.04
C LEU A 405 21.26 10.41 -9.65
N GLN A 406 20.75 9.21 -9.38
CA GLN A 406 19.44 8.77 -9.87
C GLN A 406 18.28 9.43 -9.09
N ARG A 407 18.40 9.54 -7.75
CA ARG A 407 17.33 9.94 -6.82
C ARG A 407 17.34 11.41 -6.41
N ARG A 408 17.40 12.30 -7.41
CA ARG A 408 17.42 13.75 -7.20
C ARG A 408 16.04 14.28 -6.81
N GLU A 409 16.01 15.32 -5.98
CA GLU A 409 14.77 16.03 -5.61
C GLU A 409 13.65 15.09 -5.14
N ALA A 410 14.03 14.05 -4.40
CA ALA A 410 13.14 12.93 -4.13
C ALA A 410 12.02 13.29 -3.15
N ARG A 411 10.79 12.85 -3.44
CA ARG A 411 9.65 12.94 -2.52
C ARG A 411 9.20 11.55 -2.14
N PHE A 412 9.33 11.26 -0.85
CA PHE A 412 8.95 9.98 -0.27
C PHE A 412 7.66 10.12 0.52
N PHE A 413 6.55 9.68 -0.06
CA PHE A 413 5.22 9.79 0.54
C PHE A 413 4.83 8.51 1.25
N ASN A 414 4.58 8.62 2.56
CA ASN A 414 4.12 7.51 3.37
C ASN A 414 2.88 7.93 4.17
N SER A 415 1.91 7.04 4.28
CA SER A 415 0.79 7.24 5.20
C SER A 415 1.20 6.86 6.62
N CYS A 416 0.69 7.57 7.62
CA CYS A 416 0.72 7.14 9.01
C CYS A 416 -0.70 7.14 9.58
N MET A 417 -0.92 6.32 10.62
CA MET A 417 -2.21 6.25 11.30
C MET A 417 -2.44 7.52 12.11
N MET A 418 -1.41 7.96 12.82
CA MET A 418 -1.45 9.07 13.77
C MET A 418 -0.08 9.79 13.81
N ALA A 419 -0.09 11.01 14.32
CA ALA A 419 1.11 11.79 14.60
C ALA A 419 1.00 12.44 15.99
N THR A 420 2.14 12.87 16.53
CA THR A 420 2.20 13.68 17.74
C THR A 420 2.49 15.15 17.43
N ALA A 421 2.07 16.07 18.30
CA ALA A 421 2.34 17.51 18.14
C ALA A 421 3.84 17.85 18.10
N LEU A 422 4.71 16.97 18.60
CA LEU A 422 6.17 17.12 18.55
C LEU A 422 6.80 16.51 17.29
N GLY A 423 6.02 15.83 16.43
CA GLY A 423 6.47 15.29 15.15
C GLY A 423 6.96 13.83 15.19
N ALA A 424 6.55 13.02 16.17
CA ALA A 424 6.68 11.56 16.05
C ALA A 424 5.46 10.97 15.31
N ALA A 425 5.65 9.93 14.50
CA ALA A 425 4.58 9.26 13.77
C ALA A 425 4.33 7.83 14.27
N VAL A 426 3.08 7.39 14.12
CA VAL A 426 2.60 6.05 14.47
C VAL A 426 1.92 5.45 13.24
N SER A 427 2.40 4.30 12.79
CA SER A 427 2.00 3.73 11.49
C SER A 427 1.59 2.26 11.55
N ASP A 428 1.99 1.51 12.57
CA ASP A 428 1.90 0.04 12.55
C ASP A 428 1.30 -0.62 13.80
N ALA A 429 1.16 0.07 14.94
CA ALA A 429 0.61 -0.51 16.16
C ALA A 429 -0.26 0.46 16.97
N LEU A 430 -1.09 -0.13 17.84
CA LEU A 430 -1.95 0.57 18.80
C LEU A 430 -1.18 0.95 20.08
N ASP A 431 -1.82 1.77 20.92
CA ASP A 431 -1.28 2.28 22.18
C ASP A 431 -0.92 1.16 23.18
N ASP A 432 -1.61 0.03 23.09
CA ASP A 432 -1.39 -1.17 23.90
C ASP A 432 -0.36 -2.15 23.30
N GLY A 433 0.32 -1.76 22.23
CA GLY A 433 1.34 -2.55 21.55
C GLY A 433 0.82 -3.59 20.57
N ARG A 434 -0.51 -3.75 20.42
CA ARG A 434 -1.04 -4.64 19.38
C ARG A 434 -0.71 -4.14 17.98
N VAL A 435 -0.16 -5.02 17.17
CA VAL A 435 0.31 -4.75 15.82
C VAL A 435 -0.87 -4.78 14.86
N VAL A 436 -1.04 -3.69 14.12
CA VAL A 436 -2.04 -3.53 13.06
C VAL A 436 -1.50 -4.04 11.73
N SER A 437 -0.24 -3.74 11.40
CA SER A 437 0.40 -4.10 10.13
C SER A 437 1.90 -4.40 10.30
N GLY A 438 2.76 -3.44 9.98
CA GLY A 438 4.21 -3.51 10.17
C GLY A 438 4.89 -2.23 9.70
N VAL A 439 6.16 -2.05 10.09
CA VAL A 439 6.95 -0.84 9.77
C VAL A 439 7.22 -0.72 8.27
N GLY A 440 7.51 -1.85 7.61
CA GLY A 440 7.82 -1.90 6.18
C GLY A 440 9.06 -1.09 5.81
N GLY A 441 9.03 -0.42 4.66
CA GLY A 441 10.05 0.52 4.21
C GLY A 441 9.88 1.97 4.72
N GLN A 442 8.90 2.29 5.56
CA GLN A 442 8.62 3.68 5.93
C GLN A 442 9.85 4.37 6.54
N TYR A 443 10.47 3.76 7.55
CA TYR A 443 11.69 4.29 8.17
C TYR A 443 12.82 4.45 7.15
N ASN A 444 12.96 3.49 6.23
CA ASN A 444 14.00 3.50 5.23
C ASN A 444 13.93 4.73 4.32
N PHE A 445 12.73 5.05 3.82
CA PHE A 445 12.54 6.23 2.98
C PHE A 445 12.63 7.54 3.77
N VAL A 446 12.17 7.56 5.03
CA VAL A 446 12.37 8.71 5.93
C VAL A 446 13.86 8.98 6.11
N ALA A 447 14.65 7.97 6.50
CA ALA A 447 16.09 8.11 6.68
C ALA A 447 16.80 8.53 5.39
N MET A 448 16.39 7.97 4.24
CA MET A 448 16.94 8.34 2.93
C MET A 448 16.66 9.80 2.56
N ALA A 449 15.50 10.34 2.92
CA ALA A 449 15.17 11.74 2.70
C ALA A 449 16.10 12.71 3.46
N HIS A 450 16.57 12.30 4.63
CA HIS A 450 17.55 13.07 5.40
C HIS A 450 18.98 12.96 4.83
N ALA A 451 19.27 11.87 4.11
CA ALA A 451 20.60 11.63 3.53
C ALA A 451 20.79 12.21 2.11
N LEU A 452 19.71 12.39 1.35
CA LEU A 452 19.72 12.90 -0.02
C LEU A 452 19.52 14.42 -0.08
N ASP A 453 20.30 15.10 -0.91
CA ASP A 453 20.16 16.53 -1.15
C ASP A 453 18.86 16.84 -1.89
N GLY A 454 18.14 17.88 -1.42
CA GLY A 454 16.85 18.27 -1.97
C GLY A 454 15.72 17.26 -1.75
N ALA A 455 15.96 16.13 -1.07
CA ALA A 455 14.93 15.15 -0.77
C ALA A 455 14.11 15.52 0.48
N ARG A 456 12.83 15.13 0.48
CA ARG A 456 11.91 15.36 1.60
C ARG A 456 11.08 14.11 1.89
N SER A 457 10.93 13.81 3.17
CA SER A 457 10.00 12.81 3.68
C SER A 457 8.66 13.49 3.97
N VAL A 458 7.58 12.91 3.44
CA VAL A 458 6.23 13.45 3.60
C VAL A 458 5.33 12.40 4.24
N LEU A 459 4.89 12.67 5.47
CA LEU A 459 3.99 11.80 6.23
C LEU A 459 2.55 12.32 6.15
N MET A 460 1.67 11.49 5.60
CA MET A 460 0.27 11.83 5.33
C MET A 460 -0.65 11.12 6.32
N PHE A 461 -1.57 11.87 6.94
CA PHE A 461 -2.58 11.32 7.83
C PHE A 461 -3.88 12.12 7.70
N ARG A 462 -5.01 11.53 8.10
CA ARG A 462 -6.27 12.26 8.22
C ARG A 462 -6.29 12.98 9.55
N ALA A 463 -6.79 14.20 9.67
CA ALA A 463 -6.78 14.96 10.92
C ALA A 463 -7.62 14.28 12.02
N THR A 464 -8.70 13.60 11.63
CA THR A 464 -9.62 12.88 12.53
C THR A 464 -9.96 11.47 12.06
N ARG A 465 -10.44 10.63 12.98
CA ARG A 465 -11.03 9.31 12.73
C ARG A 465 -12.35 9.14 13.51
N GLY A 466 -13.21 8.25 13.02
CA GLY A 466 -14.53 8.02 13.60
C GLY A 466 -15.56 9.08 13.20
N GLU A 467 -16.73 9.00 13.81
CA GLU A 467 -17.85 9.93 13.59
C GLU A 467 -18.45 10.31 14.95
N ALA A 468 -19.09 11.49 15.04
CA ALA A 468 -19.71 11.93 16.28
C ALA A 468 -20.75 10.90 16.78
N PRO A 469 -20.78 10.58 18.10
CA PRO A 469 -20.01 11.18 19.20
C PRO A 469 -18.60 10.60 19.41
N ALA A 470 -18.19 9.57 18.66
CA ALA A 470 -16.90 8.90 18.73
C ALA A 470 -15.86 9.47 17.73
N LEU A 471 -15.85 10.79 17.55
CA LEU A 471 -14.84 11.47 16.73
C LEU A 471 -13.56 11.64 17.55
N HIS A 472 -12.43 11.21 16.99
CA HIS A 472 -11.11 11.31 17.63
C HIS A 472 -10.14 12.05 16.72
N SER A 473 -9.26 12.86 17.31
CA SER A 473 -8.10 13.38 16.58
C SER A 473 -7.10 12.27 16.29
N ASN A 474 -6.43 12.34 15.13
CA ASN A 474 -5.23 11.55 14.86
C ASN A 474 -3.94 12.34 15.16
N LEU A 475 -4.07 13.60 15.56
CA LEU A 475 -2.97 14.38 16.14
C LEU A 475 -3.06 14.32 17.66
N HIS A 476 -2.09 13.64 18.27
CA HIS A 476 -2.04 13.43 19.71
C HIS A 476 -0.94 14.30 20.35
N TRP A 477 -1.02 14.53 21.65
CA TRP A 477 0.12 15.08 22.38
C TRP A 477 1.22 14.03 22.56
N ASN A 478 0.84 12.83 23.00
CA ASN A 478 1.68 11.64 23.15
C ASN A 478 0.90 10.38 22.76
N TYR A 479 1.62 9.32 22.41
CA TYR A 479 1.09 7.98 22.12
C TYR A 479 2.09 6.92 22.59
N GLY A 480 1.61 5.75 23.03
CA GLY A 480 2.42 4.67 23.60
C GLY A 480 3.25 3.87 22.59
N HIS A 481 3.01 4.07 21.30
CA HIS A 481 3.81 3.49 20.21
C HIS A 481 4.45 4.58 19.34
N THR A 482 5.59 4.29 18.73
CA THR A 482 6.27 5.20 17.81
C THR A 482 6.97 4.42 16.71
N THR A 483 6.62 4.72 15.45
CA THR A 483 7.26 4.15 14.27
C THR A 483 8.39 5.05 13.78
N ILE A 484 8.11 6.36 13.62
CA ILE A 484 9.10 7.37 13.23
C ILE A 484 9.33 8.31 14.39
N PRO A 485 10.53 8.31 15.00
CA PRO A 485 10.85 9.18 16.11
C PRO A 485 10.98 10.64 15.66
N ARG A 486 10.63 11.58 16.55
CA ARG A 486 10.53 13.01 16.24
C ARG A 486 11.81 13.68 15.72
N HIS A 487 12.99 13.10 15.94
CA HIS A 487 14.24 13.67 15.40
C HIS A 487 14.38 13.44 13.88
N LEU A 488 13.53 12.59 13.29
CA LEU A 488 13.41 12.39 11.84
C LEU A 488 12.22 13.15 11.23
N ARG A 489 11.55 14.02 12.00
CA ARG A 489 10.43 14.83 11.51
C ARG A 489 10.83 15.66 10.29
N ASP A 490 9.93 15.73 9.32
CA ASP A 490 10.10 16.50 8.10
C ASP A 490 8.76 17.15 7.72
N LEU A 491 8.10 16.74 6.64
CA LEU A 491 6.80 17.27 6.25
C LEU A 491 5.66 16.38 6.77
N TYR A 492 4.64 17.02 7.33
CA TYR A 492 3.36 16.39 7.68
C TYR A 492 2.22 17.02 6.88
N LEU A 493 1.32 16.17 6.37
CA LEU A 493 0.17 16.57 5.59
C LEU A 493 -1.12 15.98 6.16
N ASN A 494 -2.16 16.79 6.21
CA ASN A 494 -3.53 16.32 6.31
C ASN A 494 -4.46 17.20 5.47
N GLU A 495 -5.77 16.99 5.56
CA GLU A 495 -6.77 17.68 4.75
C GLU A 495 -6.85 19.20 4.97
N TYR A 496 -6.14 19.72 5.97
CA TYR A 496 -6.11 21.15 6.31
C TYR A 496 -4.83 21.86 5.86
N GLY A 497 -3.77 21.16 5.46
CA GLY A 497 -2.58 21.78 4.88
C GLY A 497 -1.27 21.05 5.17
N VAL A 498 -0.18 21.83 5.13
CA VAL A 498 1.19 21.36 5.27
C VAL A 498 1.82 21.90 6.56
N ALA A 499 2.46 21.02 7.33
CA ALA A 499 3.33 21.38 8.45
C ALA A 499 4.77 20.98 8.12
N ASP A 500 5.65 21.97 8.01
CA ASP A 500 7.10 21.77 7.82
C ASP A 500 7.82 21.81 9.16
N LEU A 501 8.41 20.68 9.55
CA LEU A 501 9.02 20.49 10.86
C LEU A 501 10.55 20.32 10.80
N ARG A 502 11.14 20.25 9.59
CA ARG A 502 12.56 19.91 9.44
C ARG A 502 13.42 21.04 9.99
N GLY A 503 14.29 20.73 10.96
CA GLY A 503 15.17 21.72 11.59
C GLY A 503 14.46 22.74 12.50
N MET A 504 13.14 22.64 12.68
CA MET A 504 12.35 23.57 13.49
C MET A 504 12.49 23.27 14.99
N THR A 505 12.19 24.25 15.86
CA THR A 505 12.17 24.03 17.32
C THR A 505 10.92 23.23 17.73
N ASP A 506 10.89 22.69 18.95
CA ASP A 506 9.68 22.01 19.44
C ASP A 506 8.45 22.92 19.51
N GLU A 507 8.65 24.21 19.81
CA GLU A 507 7.54 25.17 19.84
C GLU A 507 7.00 25.42 18.43
N ASP A 508 7.88 25.67 17.46
CA ASP A 508 7.50 25.80 16.05
C ASP A 508 6.76 24.55 15.54
N CYS A 509 7.20 23.36 15.94
CA CYS A 509 6.53 22.12 15.57
C CYS A 509 5.15 21.98 16.19
N VAL A 510 4.98 22.33 17.47
CA VAL A 510 3.67 22.36 18.11
C VAL A 510 2.74 23.32 17.37
N VAL A 511 3.25 24.51 17.01
CA VAL A 511 2.48 25.52 16.26
C VAL A 511 2.09 24.99 14.88
N ALA A 512 3.03 24.47 14.10
CA ALA A 512 2.77 23.96 12.76
C ALA A 512 1.79 22.76 12.76
N MET A 513 2.04 21.76 13.62
CA MET A 513 1.17 20.57 13.72
C MET A 513 -0.23 20.93 14.22
N THR A 514 -0.34 21.80 15.22
CA THR A 514 -1.66 22.24 15.72
C THR A 514 -2.37 23.09 14.67
N GLY A 515 -1.64 23.85 13.86
CA GLY A 515 -2.17 24.64 12.76
C GLY A 515 -2.79 23.82 11.63
N ILE A 516 -2.46 22.53 11.53
CA ILE A 516 -3.15 21.58 10.65
C ILE A 516 -4.08 20.64 11.44
N ALA A 517 -4.29 20.81 12.74
CA ALA A 517 -5.27 20.00 13.48
C ALA A 517 -6.71 20.44 13.16
N ASP A 518 -7.67 19.53 13.29
CA ASP A 518 -9.08 19.91 13.28
C ASP A 518 -9.38 20.90 14.41
N ALA A 519 -10.12 21.97 14.08
CA ALA A 519 -10.38 23.10 14.95
C ALA A 519 -10.99 22.70 16.30
N ALA A 520 -11.77 21.61 16.36
CA ALA A 520 -12.36 21.12 17.60
C ALA A 520 -11.32 20.58 18.60
N PHE A 521 -10.17 20.11 18.13
CA PHE A 521 -9.14 19.49 18.96
C PHE A 521 -7.93 20.40 19.25
N GLN A 522 -7.81 21.53 18.55
CA GLN A 522 -6.72 22.51 18.77
C GLN A 522 -6.63 23.03 20.22
N PRO A 523 -7.73 23.42 20.91
CA PRO A 523 -7.61 24.02 22.25
C PRO A 523 -6.97 23.07 23.28
N ALA A 524 -7.33 21.78 23.23
CA ALA A 524 -6.78 20.77 24.14
C ALA A 524 -5.28 20.55 23.90
N LEU A 525 -4.86 20.48 22.64
CA LEU A 525 -3.44 20.35 22.27
C LEU A 525 -2.61 21.55 22.73
N LEU A 526 -3.09 22.78 22.50
CA LEU A 526 -2.40 24.00 22.95
C LEU A 526 -2.29 24.05 24.47
N GLN A 527 -3.35 23.66 25.18
CA GLN A 527 -3.32 23.62 26.65
C GLN A 527 -2.31 22.59 27.16
N GLN A 528 -2.24 21.40 26.55
CA GLN A 528 -1.25 20.38 26.88
C GLN A 528 0.18 20.88 26.61
N ALA A 529 0.41 21.55 25.48
CA ALA A 529 1.71 22.11 25.13
C ALA A 529 2.18 23.20 26.11
N LYS A 530 1.29 24.12 26.50
CA LYS A 530 1.59 25.15 27.53
C LYS A 530 1.91 24.53 28.87
N ARG A 531 1.11 23.55 29.32
CA ARG A 531 1.35 22.80 30.57
C ARG A 531 2.71 22.08 30.55
N ALA A 532 3.10 21.55 29.38
CA ALA A 532 4.37 20.88 29.19
C ALA A 532 5.56 21.84 28.98
N ARG A 533 5.35 23.17 28.98
CA ARG A 533 6.38 24.18 28.71
C ARG A 533 7.00 24.05 27.31
N LYS A 534 6.18 23.64 26.34
CA LYS A 534 6.55 23.49 24.92
C LYS A 534 5.89 24.53 24.01
N LEU A 535 5.14 25.46 24.60
CA LEU A 535 4.49 26.57 23.93
C LEU A 535 4.40 27.75 24.90
N ALA A 536 4.68 28.96 24.41
CA ALA A 536 4.60 30.18 25.17
C ALA A 536 3.20 30.36 25.79
N ALA A 537 3.17 30.85 27.04
CA ALA A 537 1.93 30.96 27.80
C ALA A 537 0.93 31.93 27.15
N ASP A 538 1.45 32.98 26.51
CA ASP A 538 0.74 34.04 25.79
C ASP A 538 0.49 33.72 24.31
N PHE A 539 0.96 32.58 23.79
CA PHE A 539 0.65 32.17 22.41
C PHE A 539 -0.87 32.11 22.19
N VAL A 540 -1.33 32.75 21.12
CA VAL A 540 -2.72 32.74 20.66
C VAL A 540 -2.78 32.13 19.27
N ALA A 541 -3.63 31.13 19.09
CA ALA A 541 -3.85 30.50 17.79
C ALA A 541 -4.33 31.53 16.75
N PRO A 542 -3.69 31.60 15.57
CA PRO A 542 -4.14 32.45 14.48
C PRO A 542 -5.61 32.15 14.08
N ALA A 543 -6.40 33.21 13.84
CA ALA A 543 -7.81 33.09 13.45
C ALA A 543 -8.07 32.15 12.25
N PRO A 544 -7.20 32.07 11.20
CA PRO A 544 -7.40 31.15 10.09
C PRO A 544 -7.52 29.67 10.49
N TRP A 545 -6.90 29.24 11.60
CA TRP A 545 -6.94 27.84 12.06
C TRP A 545 -8.35 27.34 12.40
N GLN A 546 -9.28 28.25 12.70
CA GLN A 546 -10.69 27.91 12.96
C GLN A 546 -11.45 27.40 11.72
N ARG A 547 -10.83 27.53 10.54
CA ARG A 547 -11.36 27.03 9.27
C ARG A 547 -11.08 25.54 9.06
N ASN A 548 -10.26 24.91 9.91
CA ASN A 548 -9.90 23.50 9.82
C ASN A 548 -11.08 22.61 10.27
N ARG A 549 -12.04 22.45 9.36
CA ARG A 549 -13.26 21.68 9.55
C ARG A 549 -13.58 20.87 8.31
N ALA A 550 -14.03 19.63 8.50
CA ALA A 550 -14.37 18.74 7.40
C ALA A 550 -15.46 19.34 6.50
N GLU A 551 -16.41 20.11 7.04
CA GLU A 551 -17.45 20.82 6.26
C GLU A 551 -16.85 21.78 5.23
N ARG A 552 -15.78 22.50 5.59
CA ARG A 552 -15.13 23.46 4.69
C ARG A 552 -14.43 22.74 3.55
N VAL A 553 -13.72 21.64 3.84
CA VAL A 553 -13.06 20.82 2.81
C VAL A 553 -14.12 20.25 1.85
N ARG A 554 -15.21 19.69 2.37
CA ARG A 554 -16.33 19.18 1.57
C ARG A 554 -16.94 20.27 0.69
N ALA A 555 -17.22 21.44 1.25
CA ALA A 555 -17.80 22.56 0.49
C ALA A 555 -16.87 23.07 -0.62
N ALA A 556 -15.56 23.15 -0.35
CA ALA A 556 -14.57 23.55 -1.34
C ALA A 556 -14.44 22.55 -2.50
N LEU A 557 -14.56 21.25 -2.21
CA LEU A 557 -14.42 20.19 -3.22
C LEU A 557 -15.72 19.82 -3.94
N ALA A 558 -16.89 20.17 -3.39
CA ALA A 558 -18.19 19.78 -3.93
C ALA A 558 -18.39 20.11 -5.43
N PRO A 559 -18.00 21.30 -5.96
CA PRO A 559 -18.14 21.58 -7.39
C PRO A 559 -17.36 20.60 -8.28
N PHE A 560 -16.15 20.23 -7.85
CA PHE A 560 -15.25 19.33 -8.58
C PHE A 560 -15.61 17.85 -8.40
N ARG A 561 -16.35 17.53 -7.33
CA ARG A 561 -17.04 16.23 -7.21
C ARG A 561 -18.17 16.13 -8.22
N ALA A 562 -18.99 17.18 -8.33
CA ALA A 562 -20.18 17.18 -9.18
C ALA A 562 -19.86 17.12 -10.68
N ASP A 563 -18.77 17.76 -11.12
CA ASP A 563 -18.36 17.75 -12.53
C ASP A 563 -17.43 16.58 -12.93
N GLY A 564 -17.15 15.67 -11.99
CA GLY A 564 -16.33 14.49 -12.23
C GLY A 564 -14.81 14.73 -12.21
N THR A 565 -14.34 15.94 -11.91
CA THR A 565 -12.90 16.23 -11.75
C THR A 565 -12.28 15.40 -10.61
N LEU A 566 -13.04 15.15 -9.53
CA LEU A 566 -12.61 14.38 -8.35
C LEU A 566 -13.54 13.15 -8.15
N PRO A 567 -13.43 12.11 -8.99
CA PRO A 567 -14.34 10.95 -8.96
C PRO A 567 -14.15 10.10 -7.70
N ASP A 568 -15.07 9.18 -7.36
CA ASP A 568 -14.87 8.27 -6.22
C ASP A 568 -13.67 7.32 -6.44
N TYR A 569 -13.40 6.93 -7.69
CA TYR A 569 -12.37 5.95 -8.05
C TYR A 569 -11.48 6.51 -9.19
N PRO A 570 -10.55 7.43 -8.90
CA PRO A 570 -9.76 8.11 -9.93
C PRO A 570 -8.81 7.19 -10.70
N LEU A 571 -8.45 6.04 -10.13
CA LEU A 571 -7.59 5.03 -10.75
C LEU A 571 -8.39 3.81 -11.27
N GLY A 572 -9.70 3.97 -11.45
CA GLY A 572 -10.62 2.88 -11.80
C GLY A 572 -11.11 2.11 -10.57
N SER A 573 -12.15 1.28 -10.75
CA SER A 573 -12.80 0.54 -9.66
C SER A 573 -12.79 -0.96 -9.92
N ASP A 574 -12.63 -1.76 -8.86
CA ASP A 574 -12.83 -3.22 -8.91
C ASP A 574 -14.31 -3.61 -8.85
N PHE A 575 -15.19 -2.65 -8.60
CA PHE A 575 -16.64 -2.80 -8.41
C PHE A 575 -17.42 -2.35 -9.65
N SER A 576 -18.46 -3.10 -10.02
CA SER A 576 -19.41 -2.64 -11.03
C SER A 576 -20.19 -1.41 -10.55
N GLU A 577 -20.82 -0.65 -11.45
CA GLU A 577 -21.63 0.51 -11.05
C GLU A 577 -22.73 0.14 -10.04
N VAL A 578 -23.34 -1.05 -10.19
CA VAL A 578 -24.32 -1.59 -9.24
C VAL A 578 -23.66 -1.82 -7.87
N GLU A 579 -22.47 -2.41 -7.85
CA GLU A 579 -21.73 -2.66 -6.61
C GLU A 579 -21.26 -1.37 -5.93
N GLN A 580 -20.88 -0.35 -6.70
CA GLN A 580 -20.54 0.97 -6.14
C GLN A 580 -21.76 1.63 -5.48
N ARG A 581 -22.95 1.55 -6.10
CA ARG A 581 -24.21 2.02 -5.47
C ARG A 581 -24.52 1.23 -4.19
N LEU A 582 -24.32 -0.09 -4.22
CA LEU A 582 -24.50 -0.95 -3.04
C LEU A 582 -23.51 -0.60 -1.92
N LEU A 583 -22.23 -0.39 -2.22
CA LEU A 583 -21.23 0.00 -1.22
C LEU A 583 -21.61 1.28 -0.49
N ARG A 584 -22.07 2.31 -1.22
CA ARG A 584 -22.56 3.55 -0.61
C ARG A 584 -23.75 3.29 0.32
N ALA A 585 -24.73 2.51 -0.12
CA ALA A 585 -25.89 2.15 0.67
C ALA A 585 -25.54 1.31 1.92
N LEU A 586 -24.64 0.34 1.79
CA LEU A 586 -24.18 -0.50 2.89
C LEU A 586 -23.37 0.29 3.92
N ALA A 587 -22.50 1.19 3.46
CA ALA A 587 -21.78 2.11 4.34
C ALA A 587 -22.75 3.03 5.10
N TRP A 588 -23.79 3.53 4.40
CA TRP A 588 -24.85 4.32 5.04
C TRP A 588 -25.61 3.52 6.09
N LEU A 589 -26.00 2.28 5.79
CA LEU A 589 -26.65 1.40 6.77
C LEU A 589 -25.76 1.16 7.98
N LYS A 590 -24.49 0.78 7.76
CA LYS A 590 -23.53 0.54 8.84
C LYS A 590 -23.46 1.72 9.81
N ARG A 591 -23.44 2.96 9.30
CA ARG A 591 -23.49 4.19 10.12
C ARG A 591 -24.82 4.35 10.86
N HIS A 592 -25.94 4.18 10.17
CA HIS A 592 -27.28 4.45 10.71
C HIS A 592 -27.88 3.27 11.49
N THR A 593 -27.12 2.18 11.66
CA THR A 593 -27.46 1.04 12.51
C THR A 593 -26.36 0.69 13.52
N ALA A 594 -25.44 1.63 13.79
CA ALA A 594 -24.31 1.42 14.69
C ALA A 594 -24.73 1.25 16.16
N ASP A 595 -25.76 1.98 16.60
CA ASP A 595 -26.36 1.87 17.94
C ASP A 595 -27.82 1.39 17.88
N THR A 596 -28.32 0.89 19.02
CA THR A 596 -29.67 0.31 19.12
C THR A 596 -30.78 1.30 18.78
N GLY A 597 -30.63 2.58 19.16
CA GLY A 597 -31.62 3.62 18.89
C GLY A 597 -31.71 3.94 17.41
N SER A 598 -30.58 4.28 16.78
CA SER A 598 -30.48 4.55 15.34
C SER A 598 -30.95 3.35 14.52
N LYS A 599 -30.59 2.12 14.95
CA LYS A 599 -31.04 0.89 14.31
C LYS A 599 -32.56 0.74 14.31
N LEU A 600 -33.23 0.95 15.45
CA LEU A 600 -34.70 0.88 15.54
C LEU A 600 -35.36 1.93 14.65
N VAL A 601 -34.87 3.17 14.67
CA VAL A 601 -35.38 4.27 13.82
C VAL A 601 -35.21 3.93 12.34
N THR A 602 -34.03 3.47 11.92
CA THR A 602 -33.73 3.12 10.54
C THR A 602 -34.59 1.96 10.06
N VAL A 603 -34.77 0.91 10.87
CA VAL A 603 -35.65 -0.22 10.55
C VAL A 603 -37.10 0.24 10.42
N ALA A 604 -37.62 1.02 11.37
CA ALA A 604 -38.99 1.52 11.32
C ALA A 604 -39.24 2.38 10.06
N ARG A 605 -38.33 3.31 9.75
CA ARG A 605 -38.42 4.14 8.54
C ARG A 605 -38.35 3.31 7.25
N ALA A 606 -37.49 2.29 7.21
CA ALA A 606 -37.40 1.39 6.07
C ALA A 606 -38.67 0.57 5.88
N LEU A 607 -39.31 0.09 6.97
CA LEU A 607 -40.56 -0.67 6.92
C LEU A 607 -41.77 0.18 6.49
N LEU A 608 -41.79 1.46 6.88
CA LEU A 608 -42.85 2.41 6.51
C LEU A 608 -42.69 2.97 5.09
N SER A 609 -41.51 2.82 4.47
CA SER A 609 -41.26 3.30 3.12
C SER A 609 -42.01 2.45 2.08
N ARG A 610 -42.85 3.09 1.24
CA ARG A 610 -43.72 2.41 0.24
C ARG A 610 -43.18 2.43 -1.19
N GLN A 611 -41.94 2.88 -1.44
CA GLN A 611 -41.42 3.04 -2.81
C GLN A 611 -40.53 1.89 -3.27
N ALA A 612 -40.63 1.56 -4.56
CA ALA A 612 -39.82 0.54 -5.23
C ALA A 612 -38.31 0.82 -5.10
N GLY A 613 -37.54 -0.23 -4.80
CA GLY A 613 -36.08 -0.16 -4.72
C GLY A 613 -35.40 -0.06 -6.09
N ASP A 614 -34.07 -0.05 -6.13
CA ASP A 614 -33.28 -0.23 -7.35
C ASP A 614 -33.28 -1.74 -7.71
N PRO A 615 -33.96 -2.18 -8.78
CA PRO A 615 -34.10 -3.60 -9.09
C PRO A 615 -32.76 -4.29 -9.35
N ALA A 616 -31.82 -3.60 -10.00
CA ALA A 616 -30.49 -4.15 -10.27
C ALA A 616 -29.70 -4.39 -8.98
N CYS A 617 -29.78 -3.44 -8.03
CA CYS A 617 -29.14 -3.61 -6.72
C CYS A 617 -29.79 -4.72 -5.89
N LEU A 618 -31.13 -4.82 -5.89
CA LEU A 618 -31.85 -5.87 -5.18
C LEU A 618 -31.54 -7.25 -5.78
N GLN A 619 -31.51 -7.38 -7.11
CA GLN A 619 -31.14 -8.61 -7.80
C GLN A 619 -29.69 -9.01 -7.50
N ARG A 620 -28.74 -8.06 -7.55
CA ARG A 620 -27.32 -8.31 -7.19
C ARG A 620 -27.15 -8.79 -5.75
N MET A 621 -28.06 -8.46 -4.86
CA MET A 621 -28.06 -8.89 -3.45
C MET A 621 -28.96 -10.10 -3.18
N ALA A 622 -29.60 -10.67 -4.21
CA ALA A 622 -30.61 -11.73 -4.11
C ALA A 622 -31.76 -11.37 -3.16
N LEU A 623 -32.31 -10.17 -3.33
CA LEU A 623 -33.37 -9.54 -2.54
C LEU A 623 -34.51 -8.95 -3.40
N ASP A 624 -34.53 -9.26 -4.70
CA ASP A 624 -35.60 -8.94 -5.65
C ASP A 624 -36.85 -9.81 -5.42
N ALA A 625 -36.68 -11.05 -4.98
CA ALA A 625 -37.74 -11.95 -4.53
C ALA A 625 -37.45 -12.52 -3.12
N PRO A 626 -37.55 -11.70 -2.04
CA PRO A 626 -37.11 -12.11 -0.71
C PRO A 626 -38.05 -13.15 -0.06
N HIS A 627 -37.50 -14.33 0.26
CA HIS A 627 -38.19 -15.40 0.99
C HIS A 627 -37.95 -15.30 2.51
N GLY A 628 -39.03 -15.35 3.29
CA GLY A 628 -38.98 -15.24 4.75
C GLY A 628 -38.96 -13.80 5.29
N ILE A 629 -39.19 -13.65 6.60
CA ILE A 629 -39.30 -12.33 7.25
C ILE A 629 -37.96 -11.58 7.22
N GLY A 630 -36.84 -12.28 7.52
CA GLY A 630 -35.50 -11.68 7.54
C GLY A 630 -35.11 -11.05 6.21
N ALA A 631 -35.22 -11.80 5.11
CA ALA A 631 -34.88 -11.29 3.78
C ALA A 631 -35.78 -10.12 3.34
N ARG A 632 -37.07 -10.11 3.74
CA ARG A 632 -37.97 -8.98 3.46
C ARG A 632 -37.56 -7.71 4.20
N VAL A 633 -37.09 -7.85 5.43
CA VAL A 633 -36.53 -6.72 6.21
C VAL A 633 -35.23 -6.24 5.57
N GLU A 634 -34.31 -7.13 5.20
CA GLU A 634 -33.07 -6.81 4.49
C GLU A 634 -33.34 -6.06 3.17
N ALA A 635 -34.29 -6.54 2.36
CA ALA A 635 -34.68 -5.91 1.10
C ALA A 635 -35.20 -4.48 1.31
N ARG A 636 -36.06 -4.27 2.32
CA ARG A 636 -36.59 -2.94 2.65
C ARG A 636 -35.51 -2.00 3.19
N LEU A 637 -34.63 -2.50 4.06
CA LEU A 637 -33.49 -1.74 4.56
C LEU A 637 -32.57 -1.30 3.42
N LEU A 638 -32.23 -2.21 2.53
CA LEU A 638 -31.37 -1.93 1.38
C LEU A 638 -32.03 -0.91 0.44
N ALA A 639 -33.31 -1.09 0.10
CA ALA A 639 -34.06 -0.15 -0.74
C ALA A 639 -34.18 1.24 -0.10
N TYR A 640 -34.32 1.30 1.23
CA TYR A 640 -34.32 2.56 1.96
C TYR A 640 -32.94 3.23 1.90
N ALA A 641 -31.86 2.49 2.14
CA ALA A 641 -30.50 3.02 2.11
C ALA A 641 -30.08 3.53 0.72
N LEU A 642 -30.34 2.75 -0.34
CA LEU A 642 -30.04 3.13 -1.73
C LEU A 642 -30.65 4.48 -2.10
N ARG A 643 -31.83 4.81 -1.56
CA ARG A 643 -32.48 6.11 -1.75
C ARG A 643 -31.76 7.22 -0.99
N GLN A 644 -31.35 6.99 0.25
CA GLN A 644 -30.61 7.98 1.04
C GLN A 644 -29.24 8.28 0.43
N THR A 645 -28.70 7.35 -0.36
CA THR A 645 -27.39 7.46 -1.00
C THR A 645 -27.47 7.65 -2.51
N ARG A 646 -28.63 8.00 -3.06
CA ARG A 646 -28.72 8.43 -4.45
C ARG A 646 -27.99 9.78 -4.55
N SER A 647 -26.88 9.81 -5.28
CA SER A 647 -26.30 11.08 -5.70
C SER A 647 -27.36 11.87 -6.47
N PRO A 648 -27.51 13.18 -6.24
CA PRO A 648 -28.26 14.04 -7.14
C PRO A 648 -27.68 14.02 -8.55
#